data_AF-A0A1C6I9V1-F1
#
_entry.id   AF-A0A1C6I9V1-F1
#
_cell.length_a   1.000
_cell.length_b   1.000
_cell.length_c   1.000
_cell.angle_alpha   90.00
_cell.angle_beta   90.00
_cell.angle_gamma   90.00
#
_symmetry.space_group_name_H-M   'P 1'
#
loop_
_entity.id
_entity.type
_entity.pdbx_description
1 polymer ?
#
loop_
_entity_poly.entity_id
_entity_poly.type
_entity_poly.pdbx_seq_one_letter_code
_entity_poly.pdbx_strand_id
1 'polypeptide(L)'
;MKHHHSSGKYRLLKRVIMMCLSLILVCSMSISAFAVNRIGRAENETTQSVQMTDNQKGEAAATRQKSSEAQTKTRQENMKKSDSESKTKDNSEEQKKDSKDADNKGAKENSTEKDAKEDSEKNISKEEKSTKEEKNTEKKSEETTDVSEATTTAAKETTTEAAEKKTEAVTEKTPEGKDSKEATSEEKAEEETQAEDDKNKEIAVTSISGPTEVQVGKTIRLTGTSGSYGYSHSWSSSNKNIATVTGNGSTAEVKGVAVGTVTITHRYSSQWNGNTRTETYQVKVTKFADNYSGEAAIYYLANPAGDPWTNDTGAWAPSQDTSNTLANISTSGATWEDGHVDDIVYENKNIKSNVASYITSWPDGSKGSTWTVKEGDSSTASYFTFILNSIWDKYKSSVAADLGIGADQLQQSDIKEITLTPRKISRDNGGTHPYHIDCALSIKSTKVFTAKFWVKEPGESSEYRQIDAKNYLTGNPVARTTKATIGSTKTVNGVTYVLDGWYPENAEGGAYGSTKIADNRWNNYIPSADELANGTVNFYAHYSPTTTSIKLKKLVTGSMGDKQKKFHFTISIEKENKNVTFKVGNTSKTGSATVDLANDEESTLTEIPVGADVSITEEDYSGSGYTTSYVIDNGNSALEIKANISNIQAKNDVSAHEIVFTNNKEAIPDTGITLDSLPFIALLALSIAGGIFYLFCRYKKRFV
;
A
#
# COMPACT_ATOMS: atom_id res chain seq x y z
N MET A 1 -51.15 29.14 78.01
CA MET A 1 -50.82 29.77 76.70
C MET A 1 -49.31 30.00 76.63
N LYS A 2 -48.64 29.64 75.54
CA LYS A 2 -47.25 30.04 75.23
C LYS A 2 -47.20 30.42 73.75
N HIS A 3 -47.03 31.71 73.45
CA HIS A 3 -46.90 32.19 72.07
C HIS A 3 -45.43 32.31 71.65
N HIS A 4 -45.19 32.16 70.35
CA HIS A 4 -43.89 32.16 69.70
C HIS A 4 -43.19 33.53 69.72
N HIS A 5 -41.86 33.53 69.83
CA HIS A 5 -40.99 34.52 69.20
C HIS A 5 -39.64 33.89 68.79
N SER A 6 -39.42 33.70 67.48
CA SER A 6 -38.09 33.34 66.94
C SER A 6 -37.95 33.73 65.45
N SER A 7 -38.32 34.97 65.10
CA SER A 7 -38.29 35.49 63.73
C SER A 7 -36.93 36.07 63.27
N GLY A 8 -35.90 36.03 64.14
CA GLY A 8 -34.59 36.63 63.87
C GLY A 8 -33.65 35.79 63.00
N LYS A 9 -33.56 34.48 63.24
CA LYS A 9 -32.50 33.63 62.65
C LYS A 9 -32.70 33.37 61.15
N TYR A 10 -33.95 33.20 60.69
CA TYR A 10 -34.26 32.98 59.27
C TYR A 10 -33.95 34.19 58.36
N ARG A 11 -34.00 35.43 58.87
CA ARG A 11 -33.66 36.63 58.09
C ARG A 11 -32.14 36.82 57.89
N LEU A 12 -31.31 36.31 58.78
CA LEU A 12 -29.86 36.34 58.63
C LEU A 12 -29.41 35.28 57.62
N LEU A 13 -29.92 34.04 57.77
CA LEU A 13 -29.61 32.92 56.89
C LEU A 13 -29.99 33.20 55.42
N LYS A 14 -31.18 33.79 55.17
CA LYS A 14 -31.57 34.22 53.80
C LYS A 14 -30.64 35.28 53.19
N ARG A 15 -30.00 36.14 53.99
CA ARG A 15 -29.07 37.16 53.48
C ARG A 15 -27.70 36.58 53.15
N VAL A 16 -27.20 35.64 53.94
CA VAL A 16 -25.96 34.91 53.65
C VAL A 16 -26.12 34.07 52.37
N ILE A 17 -27.22 33.33 52.22
CA ILE A 17 -27.49 32.52 51.02
C ILE A 17 -27.62 33.39 49.74
N MET A 18 -28.32 34.54 49.82
CA MET A 18 -28.39 35.50 48.71
C MET A 18 -27.01 36.06 48.32
N MET A 19 -26.16 36.36 49.30
CA MET A 19 -24.82 36.89 49.07
C MET A 19 -23.89 35.85 48.43
N CYS A 20 -23.98 34.58 48.83
CA CYS A 20 -23.26 33.48 48.16
C CYS A 20 -23.73 33.26 46.71
N LEU A 21 -25.04 33.30 46.46
CA LEU A 21 -25.60 33.21 45.10
C LEU A 21 -25.18 34.39 44.21
N SER A 22 -25.06 35.59 44.78
CA SER A 22 -24.54 36.77 44.07
C SER A 22 -23.06 36.60 43.70
N LEU A 23 -22.25 36.04 44.60
CA LEU A 23 -20.84 35.77 44.35
C LEU A 23 -20.65 34.73 43.24
N ILE A 24 -21.46 33.67 43.24
CA ILE A 24 -21.45 32.62 42.20
C ILE A 24 -21.83 33.19 40.82
N LEU A 25 -22.80 34.13 40.76
CA LEU A 25 -23.17 34.81 39.50
C LEU A 25 -22.08 35.76 38.98
N VAL A 26 -21.33 36.43 39.86
CA VAL A 26 -20.18 37.25 39.44
C VAL A 26 -19.04 36.36 38.94
N CYS A 27 -18.80 35.21 39.57
CA CYS A 27 -17.80 34.24 39.10
C CYS A 27 -18.18 33.54 37.78
N SER A 28 -19.48 33.37 37.46
CA SER A 28 -19.90 32.74 36.20
C SER A 28 -19.93 33.69 35.00
N MET A 29 -19.97 35.01 35.21
CA MET A 29 -19.87 36.00 34.12
C MET A 29 -18.43 36.29 33.67
N SER A 30 -17.41 35.70 34.32
CA SER A 30 -15.99 35.89 33.98
C SER A 30 -15.37 34.82 33.07
N ILE A 31 -16.16 33.84 32.61
CA ILE A 31 -15.65 32.71 31.80
C ILE A 31 -15.95 32.87 30.29
N SER A 32 -16.86 33.78 29.90
CA SER A 32 -17.30 33.97 28.50
C SER A 32 -16.52 35.05 27.73
N ALA A 33 -15.18 35.10 27.87
CA ALA A 33 -14.36 36.16 27.27
C ALA A 33 -13.03 35.69 26.59
N PHE A 34 -12.87 34.40 26.28
CA PHE A 34 -11.81 33.94 25.35
C PHE A 34 -12.29 32.77 24.48
N ALA A 35 -13.08 33.10 23.44
CA ALA A 35 -13.46 32.17 22.39
C ALA A 35 -13.62 32.86 21.01
N VAL A 36 -12.78 33.85 20.70
CA VAL A 36 -12.69 34.45 19.35
C VAL A 36 -11.23 34.65 18.94
N ASN A 37 -10.66 33.61 18.33
CA ASN A 37 -9.85 33.75 17.12
C ASN A 37 -9.53 32.35 16.57
N ARG A 38 -10.43 31.79 15.74
CA ARG A 38 -10.03 30.73 14.81
C ARG A 38 -9.61 31.41 13.51
N ILE A 39 -8.33 31.24 13.19
CA ILE A 39 -7.70 31.66 11.94
C ILE A 39 -8.47 31.07 10.76
N GLY A 40 -8.75 31.89 9.75
CA GLY A 40 -9.03 31.39 8.41
C GLY A 40 -7.74 31.32 7.60
N ARG A 41 -7.37 30.14 7.10
CA ARG A 41 -6.83 29.93 5.73
C ARG A 41 -6.64 28.44 5.41
N ALA A 42 -7.03 28.08 4.18
CA ALA A 42 -6.69 26.85 3.45
C ALA A 42 -7.15 25.51 4.06
N GLU A 43 -8.26 25.02 3.52
CA GLU A 43 -8.56 23.60 3.46
C GLU A 43 -7.58 22.92 2.48
N ASN A 44 -7.09 21.72 2.81
CA ASN A 44 -6.76 20.73 1.80
C ASN A 44 -7.09 19.32 2.30
N GLU A 45 -7.93 18.63 1.53
CA GLU A 45 -8.12 17.17 1.42
C GLU A 45 -8.48 16.34 2.67
N THR A 46 -9.78 15.98 2.69
CA THR A 46 -10.24 14.57 2.58
C THR A 46 -9.76 13.56 3.62
N THR A 47 -10.67 13.19 4.54
CA THR A 47 -10.76 11.81 5.05
C THR A 47 -12.23 11.42 5.21
N GLN A 48 -12.57 10.20 4.77
CA GLN A 48 -13.93 9.68 4.72
C GLN A 48 -14.46 9.34 6.12
N SER A 49 -15.69 9.74 6.43
CA SER A 49 -16.43 9.28 7.60
C SER A 49 -17.25 8.03 7.26
N VAL A 50 -16.85 6.86 7.78
CA VAL A 50 -17.74 5.69 7.83
C VAL A 50 -18.68 5.88 9.03
N GLN A 51 -19.99 5.91 8.78
CA GLN A 51 -20.98 5.94 9.86
C GLN A 51 -21.10 4.56 10.50
N MET A 52 -21.08 4.51 11.84
CA MET A 52 -21.65 3.39 12.59
C MET A 52 -23.06 3.75 13.03
N THR A 53 -24.05 3.07 12.48
CA THR A 53 -25.44 3.07 12.96
C THR A 53 -25.67 1.86 13.85
N ASP A 54 -25.67 2.09 15.16
CA ASP A 54 -26.24 1.13 16.11
C ASP A 54 -27.77 1.14 15.99
N ASN A 55 -28.38 -0.01 15.76
CA ASN A 55 -29.75 -0.23 16.23
C ASN A 55 -30.00 -1.71 16.56
N GLN A 56 -30.42 -1.97 17.79
CA GLN A 56 -30.57 -3.30 18.37
C GLN A 56 -31.87 -3.97 17.93
N LYS A 57 -31.88 -5.32 17.78
CA LYS A 57 -32.83 -6.21 18.50
C LYS A 57 -32.44 -7.69 18.40
N GLY A 58 -32.36 -8.40 19.52
CA GLY A 58 -32.13 -9.86 19.53
C GLY A 58 -31.68 -10.42 20.88
N GLU A 59 -32.63 -10.63 21.80
CA GLU A 59 -32.43 -11.48 23.00
C GLU A 59 -32.30 -12.97 22.55
N ALA A 60 -31.74 -13.94 23.30
CA ALA A 60 -31.54 -14.04 24.75
C ALA A 60 -30.48 -15.11 25.14
N ALA A 61 -30.28 -15.24 26.46
CA ALA A 61 -29.83 -16.45 27.19
C ALA A 61 -28.33 -16.83 27.19
N ALA A 62 -27.73 -16.59 28.37
CA ALA A 62 -26.37 -16.97 28.76
C ALA A 62 -26.06 -18.47 28.75
N THR A 63 -24.77 -18.82 28.63
CA THR A 63 -24.19 -20.02 29.28
C THR A 63 -22.78 -19.73 29.79
N ARG A 64 -22.44 -20.30 30.95
CA ARG A 64 -21.19 -20.07 31.71
C ARG A 64 -19.97 -20.73 31.08
N GLN A 65 -18.79 -20.17 31.34
CA GLN A 65 -17.52 -20.90 31.31
C GLN A 65 -17.62 -22.22 32.10
N LYS A 66 -17.03 -23.30 31.55
CA LYS A 66 -16.57 -24.44 32.33
C LYS A 66 -15.17 -24.85 31.87
N SER A 67 -14.23 -24.76 32.79
CA SER A 67 -13.04 -25.61 32.78
C SER A 67 -13.46 -27.06 33.01
N SER A 68 -12.73 -28.01 32.42
CA SER A 68 -12.85 -29.44 32.73
C SER A 68 -11.47 -30.07 32.87
N GLU A 69 -10.94 -30.01 34.08
CA GLU A 69 -9.97 -30.99 34.55
C GLU A 69 -10.66 -32.36 34.65
N ALA A 70 -9.97 -33.43 34.29
CA ALA A 70 -10.40 -34.80 34.59
C ALA A 70 -9.21 -35.59 35.12
N GLN A 71 -9.28 -35.98 36.40
CA GLN A 71 -8.28 -36.79 37.07
C GLN A 71 -8.48 -38.28 36.74
N THR A 72 -7.39 -39.06 36.79
CA THR A 72 -7.46 -40.43 37.32
C THR A 72 -6.22 -40.70 38.18
N LYS A 73 -6.43 -41.34 39.33
CA LYS A 73 -5.39 -41.58 40.35
C LYS A 73 -5.65 -42.93 41.03
N THR A 74 -4.81 -43.91 40.75
CA THR A 74 -4.75 -45.19 41.49
C THR A 74 -3.28 -45.49 41.85
N ARG A 75 -3.05 -46.39 42.82
CA ARG A 75 -1.97 -46.30 43.80
C ARG A 75 -1.27 -47.66 44.00
N GLN A 76 0.05 -47.63 44.26
CA GLN A 76 0.93 -48.75 44.72
C GLN A 76 1.18 -49.88 43.68
N GLU A 77 2.33 -50.60 43.64
CA GLU A 77 3.41 -50.75 44.65
C GLU A 77 4.80 -51.21 44.10
N ASN A 78 5.87 -50.91 44.86
CA ASN A 78 7.16 -51.63 45.05
C ASN A 78 8.26 -51.81 43.97
N MET A 79 9.44 -51.21 44.28
CA MET A 79 10.84 -51.72 44.16
C MET A 79 11.42 -52.03 42.74
N LYS A 80 12.70 -51.78 42.41
CA LYS A 80 13.94 -51.68 43.20
C LYS A 80 15.06 -50.93 42.44
N LYS A 81 15.95 -50.23 43.18
CA LYS A 81 17.33 -49.74 42.85
C LYS A 81 17.93 -50.01 41.45
N SER A 82 18.60 -48.98 40.88
CA SER A 82 20.06 -48.82 41.09
C SER A 82 20.58 -47.44 40.69
N ASP A 83 21.47 -46.89 41.52
CA ASP A 83 22.13 -45.60 41.37
C ASP A 83 23.42 -45.71 40.51
N SER A 84 23.81 -44.64 39.82
CA SER A 84 25.15 -44.03 39.97
C SER A 84 25.35 -42.80 39.07
N GLU A 85 26.10 -41.82 39.58
CA GLU A 85 26.40 -40.53 38.94
C GLU A 85 27.80 -40.48 38.27
N SER A 86 28.12 -39.30 37.72
CA SER A 86 29.41 -38.75 37.26
C SER A 86 29.65 -38.88 35.74
N LYS A 87 29.92 -37.80 34.98
CA LYS A 87 31.01 -36.77 35.07
C LYS A 87 32.38 -37.48 35.06
N THR A 88 33.30 -37.29 34.12
CA THR A 88 33.86 -36.05 33.53
C THR A 88 34.70 -36.49 32.31
N LYS A 89 34.49 -35.98 31.08
CA LYS A 89 35.24 -34.93 30.35
C LYS A 89 36.74 -35.21 30.02
N ASP A 90 37.11 -34.80 28.80
CA ASP A 90 38.43 -34.43 28.24
C ASP A 90 39.35 -35.46 27.50
N ASN A 91 39.48 -35.18 26.19
CA ASN A 91 40.71 -34.97 25.39
C ASN A 91 41.44 -36.05 24.54
N SER A 92 41.93 -35.52 23.41
CA SER A 92 42.99 -35.99 22.48
C SER A 92 42.73 -37.24 21.63
N GLU A 93 43.39 -37.46 20.49
CA GLU A 93 43.92 -36.66 19.36
C GLU A 93 44.58 -37.67 18.39
N GLU A 94 44.65 -37.35 17.09
CA GLU A 94 45.53 -37.90 16.04
C GLU A 94 45.88 -39.40 15.93
N GLN A 95 45.69 -39.97 14.71
CA GLN A 95 46.64 -40.95 14.16
C GLN A 95 46.71 -40.89 12.61
N LYS A 96 47.94 -40.78 12.08
CA LYS A 96 48.28 -40.89 10.65
C LYS A 96 48.65 -42.32 10.27
N LYS A 97 48.68 -42.63 8.96
CA LYS A 97 49.58 -43.66 8.41
C LYS A 97 49.96 -43.42 6.95
N ASP A 98 51.17 -43.88 6.59
CA ASP A 98 51.93 -43.49 5.39
C ASP A 98 51.86 -44.45 4.19
N SER A 99 52.19 -43.94 3.01
CA SER A 99 53.03 -44.56 1.97
C SER A 99 53.38 -43.48 0.92
N LYS A 100 54.65 -43.12 0.62
CA LYS A 100 55.70 -43.86 -0.16
C LYS A 100 55.29 -44.16 -1.61
N ASP A 101 56.10 -43.94 -2.66
CA ASP A 101 57.56 -43.70 -2.76
C ASP A 101 57.97 -42.72 -3.91
N ALA A 102 59.28 -42.44 -4.00
CA ALA A 102 60.13 -41.80 -5.03
C ALA A 102 59.55 -41.51 -6.46
N ASP A 103 59.99 -40.46 -7.20
CA ASP A 103 61.40 -40.28 -7.60
C ASP A 103 61.80 -38.82 -8.02
N ASN A 104 63.05 -38.66 -8.45
CA ASN A 104 63.87 -37.43 -8.36
C ASN A 104 64.06 -36.64 -9.68
N LYS A 105 64.44 -35.35 -9.52
CA LYS A 105 65.48 -34.60 -10.29
C LYS A 105 65.05 -33.58 -11.36
N GLY A 106 65.33 -32.30 -11.10
CA GLY A 106 65.34 -31.20 -12.08
C GLY A 106 65.46 -29.83 -11.39
N ALA A 107 66.51 -29.04 -11.67
CA ALA A 107 66.86 -27.84 -10.91
C ALA A 107 67.08 -26.58 -11.80
N LYS A 108 67.24 -25.42 -11.13
CA LYS A 108 67.53 -24.04 -11.57
C LYS A 108 66.30 -23.13 -11.68
N GLU A 109 66.21 -21.98 -10.97
CA GLU A 109 67.10 -20.78 -10.93
C GLU A 109 67.08 -19.98 -12.25
N ASN A 110 67.00 -18.65 -12.28
CA ASN A 110 66.61 -17.63 -11.28
C ASN A 110 66.25 -16.31 -12.02
N SER A 111 65.62 -15.37 -11.31
CA SER A 111 65.28 -13.96 -11.63
C SER A 111 66.15 -13.15 -12.63
N THR A 112 65.55 -12.16 -13.33
CA THR A 112 65.81 -10.72 -13.08
C THR A 112 64.88 -9.76 -13.85
N GLU A 113 64.76 -8.52 -13.35
CA GLU A 113 63.93 -7.40 -13.84
C GLU A 113 64.60 -6.59 -14.99
N LYS A 114 63.82 -5.80 -15.76
CA LYS A 114 64.02 -4.32 -15.85
C LYS A 114 62.93 -3.51 -16.57
N ASP A 115 62.89 -2.23 -16.24
CA ASP A 115 61.97 -1.18 -16.71
C ASP A 115 62.22 -0.62 -18.14
N ALA A 116 61.21 0.05 -18.71
CA ALA A 116 61.39 1.31 -19.46
C ALA A 116 60.08 2.14 -19.58
N LYS A 117 60.23 3.48 -19.61
CA LYS A 117 59.25 4.54 -19.96
C LYS A 117 58.82 4.47 -21.46
N GLU A 118 57.78 5.14 -21.96
CA GLU A 118 57.62 6.62 -22.07
C GLU A 118 56.24 7.07 -22.62
N ASP A 119 55.95 8.37 -22.56
CA ASP A 119 54.68 9.04 -22.88
C ASP A 119 54.30 9.09 -24.39
N SER A 120 53.01 9.33 -24.69
CA SER A 120 52.61 10.37 -25.66
C SER A 120 51.10 10.63 -25.71
N GLU A 121 50.73 11.90 -25.88
CA GLU A 121 49.37 12.38 -26.17
C GLU A 121 49.02 12.19 -27.67
N LYS A 122 47.72 12.15 -28.02
CA LYS A 122 47.04 13.18 -28.87
C LYS A 122 45.74 12.69 -29.57
N ASN A 123 44.78 13.62 -29.66
CA ASN A 123 43.54 13.62 -30.45
C ASN A 123 43.69 13.22 -31.94
N ILE A 124 42.57 12.70 -32.54
CA ILE A 124 42.07 12.82 -33.95
C ILE A 124 41.01 11.70 -34.16
N SER A 125 39.92 11.79 -34.97
CA SER A 125 39.03 12.89 -35.40
C SER A 125 37.72 12.28 -35.97
N LYS A 126 36.75 13.11 -36.37
CA LYS A 126 35.59 12.72 -37.22
C LYS A 126 35.99 12.49 -38.69
N GLU A 127 35.02 11.95 -39.45
CA GLU A 127 34.79 11.94 -40.93
C GLU A 127 34.81 10.53 -41.57
N GLU A 128 33.98 10.19 -42.57
CA GLU A 128 32.64 10.68 -42.98
C GLU A 128 31.98 9.65 -43.95
N LYS A 129 30.65 9.73 -44.13
CA LYS A 129 29.92 9.59 -45.41
C LYS A 129 29.92 8.24 -46.19
N SER A 130 28.72 7.65 -46.31
CA SER A 130 28.10 7.48 -47.64
C SER A 130 26.58 7.22 -47.56
N THR A 131 25.79 8.15 -48.13
CA THR A 131 24.35 8.02 -48.38
C THR A 131 24.04 7.09 -49.55
N LYS A 132 22.88 6.44 -49.52
CA LYS A 132 22.07 6.30 -50.74
C LYS A 132 20.57 6.40 -50.44
N GLU A 133 19.89 7.23 -51.22
CA GLU A 133 18.44 7.37 -51.22
C GLU A 133 17.77 6.10 -51.75
N GLU A 134 16.53 5.84 -51.34
CA GLU A 134 15.52 5.41 -52.30
C GLU A 134 14.17 6.06 -52.01
N LYS A 135 13.35 6.20 -53.06
CA LYS A 135 12.40 7.29 -53.24
C LYS A 135 11.00 6.75 -53.47
N ASN A 136 10.00 7.46 -52.93
CA ASN A 136 8.56 7.23 -53.15
C ASN A 136 8.22 6.76 -54.58
N THR A 137 7.29 5.80 -54.71
CA THR A 137 6.25 5.91 -55.74
C THR A 137 4.92 5.35 -55.26
N GLU A 138 3.86 6.02 -55.69
CA GLU A 138 2.45 5.83 -55.33
C GLU A 138 1.70 5.31 -56.57
N LYS A 139 0.79 4.33 -56.38
CA LYS A 139 -0.46 4.02 -57.14
C LYS A 139 -0.88 2.57 -56.85
N LYS A 140 -2.11 2.26 -56.44
CA LYS A 140 -3.45 2.46 -57.06
C LYS A 140 -3.81 1.34 -58.06
N SER A 141 -4.82 0.56 -57.64
CA SER A 141 -5.81 -0.26 -58.38
C SER A 141 -5.63 -0.51 -59.88
N GLU A 142 -5.85 -1.77 -60.31
CA GLU A 142 -7.10 -2.13 -61.03
C GLU A 142 -7.33 -3.66 -61.14
N GLU A 143 -8.52 -3.98 -61.63
CA GLU A 143 -9.26 -5.26 -61.67
C GLU A 143 -9.03 -6.04 -62.99
N THR A 144 -9.18 -7.37 -62.99
CA THR A 144 -9.56 -8.29 -64.11
C THR A 144 -9.44 -9.75 -63.63
N THR A 145 -10.50 -10.55 -63.42
CA THR A 145 -11.43 -11.28 -64.35
C THR A 145 -10.91 -12.57 -64.99
N ASP A 146 -11.78 -13.61 -64.93
CA ASP A 146 -11.84 -14.85 -65.73
C ASP A 146 -10.80 -15.98 -65.58
N VAL A 147 -11.08 -17.26 -65.88
CA VAL A 147 -12.27 -18.16 -65.72
C VAL A 147 -11.93 -19.55 -66.30
N SER A 148 -12.39 -20.65 -65.70
CA SER A 148 -12.77 -21.97 -66.31
C SER A 148 -12.95 -23.00 -65.18
N GLU A 149 -14.13 -23.60 -64.94
CA GLU A 149 -14.83 -24.66 -65.71
C GLU A 149 -14.05 -26.01 -65.74
N ALA A 150 -14.63 -27.20 -65.44
CA ALA A 150 -15.98 -27.59 -65.00
C ALA A 150 -15.88 -28.88 -64.10
N THR A 151 -16.85 -29.77 -63.81
CA THR A 151 -18.18 -30.07 -64.40
C THR A 151 -19.17 -30.72 -63.39
N THR A 152 -20.38 -30.99 -63.86
CA THR A 152 -21.67 -31.39 -63.24
C THR A 152 -21.94 -32.90 -63.08
N THR A 153 -23.01 -33.29 -62.33
CA THR A 153 -24.24 -33.97 -62.86
C THR A 153 -25.40 -34.09 -61.82
N ALA A 154 -26.58 -33.51 -62.14
CA ALA A 154 -28.02 -33.86 -61.88
C ALA A 154 -28.52 -34.48 -60.53
N ALA A 155 -29.77 -34.37 -60.01
CA ALA A 155 -31.11 -33.85 -60.39
C ALA A 155 -32.03 -33.79 -59.10
N LYS A 156 -33.31 -33.36 -59.03
CA LYS A 156 -34.14 -32.27 -59.62
C LYS A 156 -35.53 -32.22 -58.90
N GLU A 157 -35.94 -31.05 -58.38
CA GLU A 157 -37.31 -30.46 -58.10
C GLU A 157 -38.41 -31.29 -57.35
N THR A 158 -39.36 -30.71 -56.57
CA THR A 158 -40.40 -29.70 -56.93
C THR A 158 -41.05 -28.93 -55.75
N THR A 159 -41.27 -27.60 -55.93
CA THR A 159 -42.39 -26.67 -55.51
C THR A 159 -43.01 -26.71 -54.08
N THR A 160 -43.54 -25.63 -53.45
CA THR A 160 -44.33 -24.46 -53.98
C THR A 160 -44.34 -23.24 -52.98
N GLU A 161 -44.91 -22.09 -53.40
CA GLU A 161 -44.92 -20.75 -52.76
C GLU A 161 -45.98 -20.51 -51.65
N ALA A 162 -45.84 -19.44 -50.82
CA ALA A 162 -46.69 -18.21 -50.91
C ALA A 162 -46.79 -17.31 -49.63
N ALA A 163 -46.53 -16.00 -49.84
CA ALA A 163 -47.25 -14.79 -49.33
C ALA A 163 -47.26 -14.30 -47.85
N GLU A 164 -47.29 -12.95 -47.73
CA GLU A 164 -47.30 -12.11 -46.52
C GLU A 164 -48.73 -11.75 -46.03
N LYS A 165 -48.89 -11.31 -44.76
CA LYS A 165 -49.55 -10.02 -44.44
C LYS A 165 -49.46 -9.51 -42.98
N LYS A 166 -49.89 -8.25 -42.82
CA LYS A 166 -49.79 -7.30 -41.69
C LYS A 166 -51.19 -6.81 -41.27
N THR A 167 -51.46 -6.54 -39.99
CA THR A 167 -52.60 -5.67 -39.55
C THR A 167 -52.47 -5.12 -38.12
N GLU A 168 -53.01 -3.90 -37.92
CA GLU A 168 -53.21 -3.18 -36.65
C GLU A 168 -54.70 -3.21 -36.22
N ALA A 169 -55.02 -2.87 -34.96
CA ALA A 169 -56.33 -2.37 -34.54
C ALA A 169 -56.28 -1.63 -33.17
N VAL A 170 -57.18 -0.66 -32.94
CA VAL A 170 -57.19 0.30 -31.81
C VAL A 170 -58.66 0.63 -31.41
N THR A 171 -58.89 1.09 -30.16
CA THR A 171 -60.14 1.73 -29.60
C THR A 171 -61.42 0.86 -29.49
N GLU A 172 -62.39 1.04 -28.56
CA GLU A 172 -62.59 1.87 -27.33
C GLU A 172 -63.92 1.42 -26.64
N LYS A 173 -64.09 1.56 -25.29
CA LYS A 173 -65.28 2.14 -24.58
C LYS A 173 -65.50 1.72 -23.10
N THR A 174 -65.94 2.71 -22.31
CA THR A 174 -66.44 2.74 -20.89
C THR A 174 -67.98 3.08 -20.94
N PRO A 175 -68.84 3.16 -19.87
CA PRO A 175 -68.69 3.17 -18.38
C PRO A 175 -69.63 2.13 -17.66
N GLU A 176 -70.05 2.18 -16.38
CA GLU A 176 -69.98 3.11 -15.20
C GLU A 176 -70.16 2.32 -13.87
N GLY A 177 -70.30 2.97 -12.70
CA GLY A 177 -71.02 2.40 -11.53
C GLY A 177 -70.43 2.56 -10.10
N LYS A 178 -70.49 3.79 -9.55
CA LYS A 178 -70.62 4.25 -8.12
C LYS A 178 -70.19 3.47 -6.83
N ASP A 179 -69.97 4.32 -5.79
CA ASP A 179 -70.01 4.14 -4.31
C ASP A 179 -68.79 3.56 -3.56
N SER A 180 -68.42 3.99 -2.34
CA SER A 180 -68.30 5.34 -1.69
C SER A 180 -67.61 5.22 -0.30
N LYS A 181 -67.15 6.36 0.29
CA LYS A 181 -66.56 6.58 1.66
C LYS A 181 -65.06 6.25 1.90
N GLU A 182 -64.32 6.86 2.84
CA GLU A 182 -64.36 8.16 3.58
C GLU A 182 -63.06 8.28 4.45
N ALA A 183 -62.76 9.47 5.02
CA ALA A 183 -61.69 9.84 5.99
C ALA A 183 -60.26 10.08 5.42
N THR A 184 -59.74 11.32 5.31
CA THR A 184 -59.15 12.27 6.32
C THR A 184 -57.83 11.79 6.95
N SER A 185 -56.76 12.60 7.12
CA SER A 185 -56.50 14.04 6.87
C SER A 185 -54.99 14.38 7.06
N GLU A 186 -54.60 15.65 6.80
CA GLU A 186 -53.31 16.32 7.17
C GLU A 186 -52.05 15.94 6.34
N GLU A 187 -51.14 16.85 5.92
CA GLU A 187 -51.05 18.33 6.03
C GLU A 187 -50.23 18.94 4.84
N LYS A 188 -50.47 20.23 4.53
CA LYS A 188 -49.68 21.24 3.74
C LYS A 188 -48.67 20.80 2.65
N ALA A 189 -48.74 21.22 1.37
CA ALA A 189 -48.99 22.53 0.71
C ALA A 189 -47.71 23.31 0.32
N GLU A 190 -47.37 23.27 -0.97
CA GLU A 190 -46.47 24.21 -1.68
C GLU A 190 -47.03 24.53 -3.08
N GLU A 191 -47.81 25.60 -3.18
CA GLU A 191 -48.10 26.47 -4.35
C GLU A 191 -48.90 27.66 -3.75
N GLU A 192 -48.78 28.92 -4.16
CA GLU A 192 -48.49 29.48 -5.48
C GLU A 192 -47.67 30.81 -5.39
N THR A 193 -47.44 31.42 -6.55
CA THR A 193 -47.08 32.82 -6.85
C THR A 193 -45.61 33.24 -6.68
N GLN A 194 -45.02 34.12 -7.51
CA GLN A 194 -45.13 34.53 -8.93
C GLN A 194 -44.37 35.86 -9.01
N ALA A 195 -43.32 35.89 -9.85
CA ALA A 195 -42.70 37.08 -10.43
C ALA A 195 -42.43 38.33 -9.54
N GLU A 196 -41.20 38.45 -9.02
CA GLU A 196 -40.42 39.70 -9.15
C GLU A 196 -38.92 39.44 -8.91
N ASP A 197 -38.13 39.26 -9.98
CA ASP A 197 -36.72 39.70 -10.00
C ASP A 197 -36.13 39.78 -11.42
N ASP A 198 -36.82 40.51 -12.30
CA ASP A 198 -36.38 40.80 -13.67
C ASP A 198 -35.27 41.87 -13.66
N LYS A 199 -34.14 41.57 -13.00
CA LYS A 199 -32.95 42.43 -12.99
C LYS A 199 -31.61 41.79 -12.61
N ASN A 200 -31.40 40.50 -12.91
CA ASN A 200 -30.04 40.05 -13.20
C ASN A 200 -29.83 39.89 -14.71
N LYS A 201 -28.83 40.60 -15.21
CA LYS A 201 -28.42 40.59 -16.61
C LYS A 201 -27.89 39.19 -16.90
N GLU A 202 -28.63 38.37 -17.65
CA GLU A 202 -28.14 37.09 -18.16
C GLU A 202 -26.98 37.39 -19.13
N ILE A 203 -25.77 37.46 -18.56
CA ILE A 203 -24.54 37.32 -19.31
C ILE A 203 -24.60 35.90 -19.82
N ALA A 204 -24.96 35.75 -21.10
CA ALA A 204 -24.98 34.46 -21.78
C ALA A 204 -23.74 33.68 -21.36
N VAL A 205 -23.95 32.53 -20.70
CA VAL A 205 -22.88 31.72 -20.13
C VAL A 205 -22.18 31.00 -21.28
N THR A 206 -21.36 31.77 -22.00
CA THR A 206 -20.45 31.29 -23.02
C THR A 206 -19.46 30.38 -22.29
N SER A 207 -19.69 29.07 -22.40
CA SER A 207 -19.07 28.06 -21.55
C SER A 207 -18.42 26.99 -22.41
N ILE A 208 -17.27 26.54 -21.94
CA ILE A 208 -16.62 25.35 -22.47
C ILE A 208 -17.50 24.14 -22.12
N SER A 209 -17.62 23.23 -23.09
CA SER A 209 -18.39 21.98 -22.99
C SER A 209 -17.50 20.78 -23.37
N GLY A 210 -17.83 19.61 -22.83
CA GLY A 210 -17.07 18.37 -23.03
C GLY A 210 -17.12 17.47 -21.79
N PRO A 211 -16.27 16.44 -21.71
CA PRO A 211 -16.12 15.63 -20.49
C PRO A 211 -15.44 16.42 -19.36
N THR A 212 -15.94 16.26 -18.13
CA THR A 212 -15.32 16.82 -16.91
C THR A 212 -14.17 15.97 -16.38
N GLU A 213 -14.01 14.72 -16.85
CA GLU A 213 -12.96 13.81 -16.41
C GLU A 213 -12.15 13.26 -17.60
N VAL A 214 -10.86 13.02 -17.36
CA VAL A 214 -9.94 12.34 -18.29
C VAL A 214 -8.99 11.44 -17.51
N GLN A 215 -8.72 10.23 -17.99
CA GLN A 215 -7.72 9.37 -17.37
C GLN A 215 -6.29 9.81 -17.72
N VAL A 216 -5.32 9.55 -16.85
CA VAL A 216 -3.89 9.63 -17.19
C VAL A 216 -3.60 8.88 -18.50
N GLY A 217 -2.83 9.51 -19.39
CA GLY A 217 -2.48 8.98 -20.71
C GLY A 217 -3.55 9.18 -21.78
N LYS A 218 -4.83 9.36 -21.41
CA LYS A 218 -5.94 9.57 -22.36
C LYS A 218 -6.15 11.05 -22.70
N THR A 219 -6.84 11.29 -23.81
CA THR A 219 -7.19 12.62 -24.32
C THR A 219 -8.70 12.77 -24.40
N ILE A 220 -9.24 13.89 -23.92
CA ILE A 220 -10.62 14.32 -24.15
C ILE A 220 -10.65 15.55 -25.06
N ARG A 221 -11.77 15.77 -25.75
CA ARG A 221 -12.01 16.97 -26.56
C ARG A 221 -12.96 17.92 -25.83
N LEU A 222 -12.53 19.17 -25.67
CA LEU A 222 -13.35 20.27 -25.19
C LEU A 222 -13.73 21.20 -26.34
N THR A 223 -14.92 21.78 -26.24
CA THR A 223 -15.49 22.77 -27.18
C THR A 223 -15.83 24.03 -26.42
N GLY A 224 -15.04 25.08 -26.62
CA GLY A 224 -15.33 26.44 -26.14
C GLY A 224 -16.18 27.19 -27.17
N THR A 225 -16.56 28.43 -26.84
CA THR A 225 -17.42 29.24 -27.72
C THR A 225 -16.82 29.44 -29.11
N SER A 226 -17.58 29.06 -30.14
CA SER A 226 -17.25 29.34 -31.53
C SER A 226 -17.53 30.79 -31.89
N GLY A 227 -16.49 31.51 -32.29
CA GLY A 227 -16.62 32.85 -32.85
C GLY A 227 -17.09 32.79 -34.31
N SER A 228 -17.57 33.93 -34.82
CA SER A 228 -17.75 34.13 -36.26
C SER A 228 -16.38 34.11 -36.99
N TYR A 229 -16.40 34.11 -38.33
CA TYR A 229 -15.17 34.21 -39.13
C TYR A 229 -14.31 35.43 -38.72
N GLY A 230 -13.02 35.20 -38.44
CA GLY A 230 -12.11 36.24 -37.92
C GLY A 230 -11.99 36.31 -36.39
N TYR A 231 -12.22 35.22 -35.67
CA TYR A 231 -11.86 35.10 -34.26
C TYR A 231 -10.54 34.35 -34.07
N SER A 232 -9.68 34.87 -33.19
CA SER A 232 -8.49 34.15 -32.74
C SER A 232 -8.77 33.42 -31.43
N HIS A 233 -8.25 32.20 -31.30
CA HIS A 233 -8.48 31.32 -30.15
C HIS A 233 -7.15 30.90 -29.52
N SER A 234 -7.15 30.72 -28.21
CA SER A 234 -6.00 30.24 -27.44
C SER A 234 -6.50 29.42 -26.25
N TRP A 235 -5.73 28.39 -25.90
CA TRP A 235 -6.04 27.45 -24.83
C TRP A 235 -4.86 27.30 -23.88
N SER A 236 -5.12 27.24 -22.58
CA SER A 236 -4.09 27.00 -21.56
C SER A 236 -4.61 26.12 -20.43
N SER A 237 -3.69 25.41 -19.79
CA SER A 237 -3.94 24.59 -18.59
C SER A 237 -3.30 25.28 -17.40
N SER A 238 -4.00 25.37 -16.27
CA SER A 238 -3.46 25.95 -15.04
C SER A 238 -2.31 25.13 -14.44
N ASN A 239 -2.21 23.83 -14.76
CA ASN A 239 -1.09 22.98 -14.38
C ASN A 239 -0.82 21.91 -15.46
N LYS A 240 0.22 22.14 -16.26
CA LYS A 240 0.64 21.23 -17.35
C LYS A 240 1.15 19.87 -16.86
N ASN A 241 1.55 19.76 -15.59
CA ASN A 241 1.97 18.49 -14.98
C ASN A 241 0.75 17.60 -14.61
N ILE A 242 -0.45 18.19 -14.51
CA ILE A 242 -1.72 17.47 -14.30
C ILE A 242 -2.38 17.16 -15.65
N ALA A 243 -2.57 18.16 -16.52
CA ALA A 243 -3.01 17.93 -17.90
C ALA A 243 -2.42 18.96 -18.87
N THR A 244 -2.07 18.51 -20.08
CA THR A 244 -1.72 19.39 -21.20
C THR A 244 -2.96 19.68 -22.05
N VAL A 245 -2.96 20.83 -22.75
CA VAL A 245 -4.02 21.20 -23.68
C VAL A 245 -3.44 21.77 -24.97
N THR A 246 -3.96 21.30 -26.10
CA THR A 246 -3.57 21.72 -27.46
C THR A 246 -4.84 21.98 -28.26
N GLY A 247 -5.00 23.18 -28.82
CA GLY A 247 -6.20 23.54 -29.59
C GLY A 247 -5.88 24.48 -30.74
N ASN A 248 -6.58 24.31 -31.86
CA ASN A 248 -6.39 25.04 -33.12
C ASN A 248 -7.59 25.92 -33.51
N GLY A 249 -8.55 26.12 -32.60
CA GLY A 249 -9.76 26.92 -32.82
C GLY A 249 -10.65 26.92 -31.59
N SER A 250 -11.97 26.91 -31.77
CA SER A 250 -12.95 26.76 -30.69
C SER A 250 -12.99 25.36 -30.05
N THR A 251 -12.16 24.41 -30.51
CA THR A 251 -11.98 23.11 -29.84
C THR A 251 -10.53 22.86 -29.47
N ALA A 252 -10.32 22.13 -28.38
CA ALA A 252 -9.01 21.68 -27.94
C ALA A 252 -9.04 20.25 -27.43
N GLU A 253 -7.90 19.59 -27.52
CA GLU A 253 -7.61 18.29 -26.91
C GLU A 253 -6.89 18.50 -25.59
N VAL A 254 -7.38 17.84 -24.53
CA VAL A 254 -6.79 17.85 -23.19
C VAL A 254 -6.30 16.45 -22.87
N LYS A 255 -4.98 16.27 -22.72
CA LYS A 255 -4.37 14.98 -22.33
C LYS A 255 -4.08 14.95 -20.83
N GLY A 256 -4.59 13.95 -20.13
CA GLY A 256 -4.27 13.70 -18.73
C GLY A 256 -2.81 13.25 -18.55
N VAL A 257 -2.10 13.85 -17.61
CA VAL A 257 -0.68 13.59 -17.33
C VAL A 257 -0.48 13.00 -15.93
N ALA A 258 -1.10 13.60 -14.90
CA ALA A 258 -1.07 13.10 -13.54
C ALA A 258 -2.41 13.34 -12.84
N VAL A 259 -2.73 12.54 -11.83
CA VAL A 259 -3.98 12.65 -11.06
C VAL A 259 -4.09 14.01 -10.37
N GLY A 260 -5.26 14.65 -10.47
CA GLY A 260 -5.54 15.94 -9.85
C GLY A 260 -6.56 16.74 -10.64
N THR A 261 -6.99 17.89 -10.12
CA THR A 261 -7.92 18.79 -10.82
C THR A 261 -7.18 19.96 -11.43
N VAL A 262 -7.55 20.35 -12.66
CA VAL A 262 -6.93 21.44 -13.41
C VAL A 262 -7.99 22.32 -14.05
N THR A 263 -7.71 23.61 -14.15
CA THR A 263 -8.57 24.57 -14.86
C THR A 263 -8.02 24.75 -16.27
N ILE A 264 -8.80 24.34 -17.27
CA ILE A 264 -8.55 24.63 -18.68
C ILE A 264 -9.20 25.98 -19.00
N THR A 265 -8.42 26.88 -19.57
CA THR A 265 -8.85 28.23 -19.94
C THR A 265 -8.90 28.36 -21.45
N HIS A 266 -10.05 28.78 -21.98
CA HIS A 266 -10.22 29.19 -23.37
C HIS A 266 -10.28 30.72 -23.42
N ARG A 267 -9.44 31.33 -24.25
CA ARG A 267 -9.42 32.78 -24.47
C ARG A 267 -9.55 33.06 -25.95
N TYR A 268 -10.57 33.82 -26.33
CA TYR A 268 -10.88 34.14 -27.72
C TYR A 268 -11.12 35.64 -27.91
N SER A 269 -10.73 36.17 -29.07
CA SER A 269 -10.89 37.58 -29.38
C SER A 269 -11.28 37.83 -30.83
N SER A 270 -12.18 38.79 -31.03
CA SER A 270 -12.61 39.24 -32.35
C SER A 270 -11.56 40.16 -32.97
N GLN A 271 -11.09 39.83 -34.17
CA GLN A 271 -10.15 40.67 -34.92
C GLN A 271 -10.73 42.03 -35.32
N TRP A 272 -12.06 42.18 -35.28
CA TRP A 272 -12.78 43.38 -35.74
C TRP A 272 -12.96 44.48 -34.67
N ASN A 273 -12.92 44.11 -33.39
CA ASN A 273 -13.12 45.08 -32.30
C ASN A 273 -12.20 44.87 -31.07
N GLY A 274 -11.27 43.91 -31.12
CA GLY A 274 -10.27 43.66 -30.07
C GLY A 274 -10.84 43.09 -28.76
N ASN A 275 -12.16 42.93 -28.64
CA ASN A 275 -12.79 42.42 -27.42
C ASN A 275 -12.36 40.98 -27.19
N THR A 276 -11.73 40.74 -26.05
CA THR A 276 -11.29 39.41 -25.62
C THR A 276 -12.20 38.88 -24.53
N ARG A 277 -12.66 37.64 -24.68
CA ARG A 277 -13.41 36.89 -23.67
C ARG A 277 -12.56 35.75 -23.14
N THR A 278 -12.92 35.26 -21.96
CA THR A 278 -12.21 34.16 -21.29
C THR A 278 -13.22 33.27 -20.60
N GLU A 279 -13.06 31.98 -20.77
CA GLU A 279 -13.92 30.91 -20.26
C GLU A 279 -13.03 29.88 -19.57
N THR A 280 -13.54 29.26 -18.51
CA THR A 280 -12.79 28.30 -17.71
C THR A 280 -13.59 27.04 -17.50
N TYR A 281 -12.91 25.89 -17.54
CA TYR A 281 -13.50 24.57 -17.36
C TYR A 281 -12.64 23.76 -16.40
N GLN A 282 -13.24 23.15 -15.38
CA GLN A 282 -12.51 22.23 -14.52
C GLN A 282 -12.50 20.84 -15.14
N VAL A 283 -11.31 20.28 -15.30
CA VAL A 283 -11.08 18.89 -15.71
C VAL A 283 -10.41 18.17 -14.55
N LYS A 284 -11.00 17.06 -14.12
CA LYS A 284 -10.43 16.16 -13.12
C LYS A 284 -9.71 15.02 -13.82
N VAL A 285 -8.41 14.93 -13.62
CA VAL A 285 -7.59 13.83 -14.13
C VAL A 285 -7.64 12.67 -13.16
N THR A 286 -8.12 11.52 -13.62
CA THR A 286 -8.27 10.28 -12.84
C THR A 286 -7.15 9.29 -13.16
N LYS A 287 -6.94 8.29 -12.30
CA LYS A 287 -6.01 7.18 -12.58
C LYS A 287 -6.42 6.48 -13.89
N PHE A 288 -5.45 5.90 -14.60
CA PHE A 288 -5.77 4.93 -15.64
C PHE A 288 -6.62 3.80 -15.05
N ALA A 289 -7.68 3.42 -15.75
CA ALA A 289 -8.51 2.28 -15.39
C ALA A 289 -9.04 1.63 -16.67
N ASP A 290 -8.73 0.36 -16.85
CA ASP A 290 -9.34 -0.52 -17.82
C ASP A 290 -10.25 -1.48 -17.05
N ASN A 291 -11.56 -1.34 -17.24
CA ASN A 291 -12.58 -2.10 -16.51
C ASN A 291 -13.13 -3.24 -17.39
N TYR A 292 -12.26 -3.91 -18.13
CA TYR A 292 -12.61 -5.01 -19.00
C TYR A 292 -13.27 -6.15 -18.21
N SER A 293 -14.32 -6.75 -18.79
CA SER A 293 -14.99 -7.94 -18.28
C SER A 293 -15.31 -8.86 -19.45
N GLY A 294 -14.80 -10.09 -19.43
CA GLY A 294 -14.92 -11.03 -20.55
C GLY A 294 -13.85 -12.12 -20.53
N GLU A 295 -13.68 -12.79 -21.67
CA GLU A 295 -12.76 -13.92 -21.82
C GLU A 295 -11.31 -13.48 -22.02
N ALA A 296 -10.40 -14.16 -21.31
CA ALA A 296 -8.97 -14.06 -21.50
C ALA A 296 -8.36 -15.44 -21.79
N ALA A 297 -7.44 -15.47 -22.75
CA ALA A 297 -6.72 -16.68 -23.13
C ALA A 297 -5.68 -17.05 -22.08
N ILE A 298 -5.67 -18.31 -21.66
CA ILE A 298 -4.72 -18.80 -20.64
C ILE A 298 -3.45 -19.30 -21.33
N TYR A 299 -2.31 -18.78 -20.90
CA TYR A 299 -0.98 -19.27 -21.25
C TYR A 299 -0.26 -19.72 -19.97
N TYR A 300 0.68 -20.65 -20.10
CA TYR A 300 1.42 -21.23 -18.99
C TYR A 300 2.85 -21.56 -19.39
N LEU A 301 3.76 -21.55 -18.42
CA LEU A 301 5.14 -22.00 -18.64
C LEU A 301 5.16 -23.45 -19.13
N ALA A 302 6.02 -23.77 -20.10
CA ALA A 302 6.19 -25.14 -20.60
C ALA A 302 7.06 -26.04 -19.70
N ASN A 303 7.78 -25.45 -18.73
CA ASN A 303 8.54 -26.14 -17.70
C ASN A 303 8.15 -25.55 -16.32
N PRO A 304 7.80 -26.38 -15.32
CA PRO A 304 7.45 -25.89 -13.98
C PRO A 304 8.57 -25.11 -13.27
N ALA A 305 9.83 -25.28 -13.67
CA ALA A 305 10.98 -24.52 -13.17
C ALA A 305 11.25 -23.19 -13.93
N GLY A 306 10.44 -22.84 -14.94
CA GLY A 306 10.60 -21.58 -15.67
C GLY A 306 10.36 -20.32 -14.82
N ASP A 307 10.87 -19.18 -15.29
CA ASP A 307 10.54 -17.87 -14.71
C ASP A 307 9.19 -17.37 -15.26
N PRO A 308 8.14 -17.20 -14.43
CA PRO A 308 6.84 -16.70 -14.89
C PRO A 308 6.84 -15.24 -15.34
N TRP A 309 7.95 -14.51 -15.17
CA TRP A 309 8.10 -13.14 -15.62
C TRP A 309 8.82 -13.01 -16.98
N THR A 310 9.24 -14.12 -17.58
CA THR A 310 9.97 -14.12 -18.86
C THR A 310 9.13 -13.57 -20.03
N ASN A 311 9.79 -12.80 -20.89
CA ASN A 311 9.25 -12.35 -22.18
C ASN A 311 9.61 -13.31 -23.35
N ASP A 312 10.40 -14.35 -23.11
CA ASP A 312 10.71 -15.37 -24.10
C ASP A 312 9.45 -16.18 -24.46
N THR A 313 8.92 -15.95 -25.67
CA THR A 313 7.76 -16.69 -26.21
C THR A 313 8.04 -18.20 -26.34
N GLY A 314 9.31 -18.61 -26.41
CA GLY A 314 9.76 -19.99 -26.37
C GLY A 314 9.52 -20.69 -25.02
N ALA A 315 9.41 -19.94 -23.91
CA ALA A 315 9.17 -20.50 -22.59
C ALA A 315 7.69 -20.85 -22.32
N TRP A 316 6.76 -20.30 -23.11
CA TRP A 316 5.32 -20.42 -22.91
C TRP A 316 4.68 -21.56 -23.74
N ALA A 317 3.50 -21.96 -23.30
CA ALA A 317 2.60 -22.92 -23.93
C ALA A 317 1.12 -22.49 -23.68
N PRO A 318 0.20 -22.82 -24.61
CA PRO A 318 0.49 -23.25 -25.97
C PRO A 318 1.18 -22.10 -26.76
N SER A 319 1.56 -22.34 -28.01
CA SER A 319 2.14 -21.28 -28.86
C SER A 319 1.21 -20.06 -28.99
N GLN A 320 1.78 -18.89 -29.29
CA GLN A 320 1.04 -17.64 -29.47
C GLN A 320 -0.16 -17.83 -30.43
N ASP A 321 -1.29 -17.24 -30.07
CA ASP A 321 -2.58 -17.29 -30.79
C ASP A 321 -3.21 -18.69 -30.93
N THR A 322 -2.69 -19.71 -30.25
CA THR A 322 -3.24 -21.09 -30.27
C THR A 322 -3.92 -21.53 -28.96
N SER A 323 -4.04 -20.64 -27.97
CA SER A 323 -4.75 -20.98 -26.73
C SER A 323 -6.26 -20.94 -26.89
N ASN A 324 -6.85 -22.14 -26.94
CA ASN A 324 -8.30 -22.36 -26.88
C ASN A 324 -8.81 -22.55 -25.44
N THR A 325 -7.99 -22.22 -24.43
CA THR A 325 -8.33 -22.38 -23.01
C THR A 325 -8.64 -21.02 -22.42
N LEU A 326 -9.92 -20.72 -22.19
CA LEU A 326 -10.40 -19.37 -21.86
C LEU A 326 -10.96 -19.32 -20.42
N ALA A 327 -10.56 -18.30 -19.67
CA ALA A 327 -11.15 -17.97 -18.38
C ALA A 327 -11.83 -16.59 -18.43
N ASN A 328 -12.84 -16.39 -17.59
CA ASN A 328 -13.52 -15.11 -17.47
C ASN A 328 -12.78 -14.23 -16.46
N ILE A 329 -12.48 -12.99 -16.85
CA ILE A 329 -11.84 -11.99 -15.99
C ILE A 329 -12.71 -10.75 -15.81
N SER A 330 -12.46 -10.01 -14.73
CA SER A 330 -12.93 -8.64 -14.55
C SER A 330 -11.78 -7.82 -13.96
N THR A 331 -11.31 -6.82 -14.70
CA THR A 331 -10.12 -6.00 -14.36
C THR A 331 -10.49 -4.70 -13.64
N SER A 332 -11.75 -4.58 -13.21
CA SER A 332 -12.27 -3.39 -12.52
C SER A 332 -11.46 -3.09 -11.25
N GLY A 333 -10.98 -1.84 -11.14
CA GLY A 333 -10.14 -1.41 -10.01
C GLY A 333 -8.73 -2.01 -9.98
N ALA A 334 -8.27 -2.66 -11.05
CA ALA A 334 -6.90 -3.14 -11.14
C ALA A 334 -5.88 -2.00 -11.26
N THR A 335 -4.74 -2.17 -10.60
CA THR A 335 -3.54 -1.36 -10.85
C THR A 335 -2.82 -1.94 -12.05
N TRP A 336 -2.63 -1.12 -13.09
CA TRP A 336 -1.90 -1.48 -14.29
C TRP A 336 -0.47 -0.94 -14.23
N GLU A 337 0.48 -1.75 -14.72
CA GLU A 337 1.90 -1.47 -14.80
C GLU A 337 2.38 -1.57 -16.25
N ASP A 338 3.45 -0.84 -16.54
CA ASP A 338 4.06 -0.84 -17.86
C ASP A 338 4.76 -2.16 -18.18
N GLY A 339 4.56 -2.62 -19.41
CA GLY A 339 5.28 -3.75 -20.00
C GLY A 339 6.58 -3.27 -20.61
N HIS A 340 7.61 -4.11 -20.59
CA HIS A 340 8.92 -3.79 -21.14
C HIS A 340 9.37 -4.94 -22.03
N VAL A 341 9.78 -4.61 -23.26
CA VAL A 341 10.47 -5.54 -24.17
C VAL A 341 11.69 -4.78 -24.68
N ASP A 342 12.87 -5.19 -24.22
CA ASP A 342 14.12 -4.44 -24.37
C ASP A 342 13.92 -2.98 -23.91
N ASP A 343 14.30 -1.99 -24.73
CA ASP A 343 14.12 -0.56 -24.44
C ASP A 343 12.68 -0.04 -24.74
N ILE A 344 11.76 -0.90 -25.19
CA ILE A 344 10.39 -0.49 -25.58
C ILE A 344 9.44 -0.63 -24.38
N VAL A 345 8.86 0.52 -23.98
CA VAL A 345 7.83 0.61 -22.93
C VAL A 345 6.44 0.52 -23.53
N TYR A 346 5.62 -0.38 -22.99
CA TYR A 346 4.20 -0.55 -23.29
C TYR A 346 3.38 -0.03 -22.11
N GLU A 347 2.88 1.19 -22.20
CA GLU A 347 2.13 1.85 -21.12
C GLU A 347 0.92 1.01 -20.66
N ASN A 348 0.77 0.82 -19.34
CA ASN A 348 -0.38 0.15 -18.70
C ASN A 348 -0.68 -1.26 -19.27
N LYS A 349 0.35 -2.05 -19.60
CA LYS A 349 0.23 -3.36 -20.28
C LYS A 349 -0.20 -4.52 -19.38
N ASN A 350 0.16 -4.50 -18.09
CA ASN A 350 0.07 -5.68 -17.21
C ASN A 350 -0.58 -5.38 -15.85
N ILE A 351 -1.31 -6.37 -15.30
CA ILE A 351 -1.66 -6.48 -13.87
C ILE A 351 -0.74 -7.55 -13.28
N LYS A 352 -0.01 -7.22 -12.20
CA LYS A 352 0.90 -8.15 -11.48
C LYS A 352 0.51 -8.38 -10.02
N SER A 353 0.00 -7.35 -9.35
CA SER A 353 -0.55 -7.46 -7.99
C SER A 353 -1.92 -8.14 -7.99
N ASN A 354 -2.19 -9.02 -7.02
CA ASN A 354 -3.52 -9.64 -6.79
C ASN A 354 -4.17 -10.33 -8.01
N VAL A 355 -3.38 -10.80 -9.00
CA VAL A 355 -3.90 -11.27 -10.30
C VAL A 355 -5.08 -12.24 -10.20
N ALA A 356 -5.01 -13.20 -9.27
CA ALA A 356 -6.05 -14.19 -9.05
C ALA A 356 -7.42 -13.59 -8.69
N SER A 357 -7.50 -12.43 -8.04
CA SER A 357 -8.79 -11.80 -7.68
C SER A 357 -9.55 -11.23 -8.88
N TYR A 358 -8.86 -11.02 -10.01
CA TYR A 358 -9.46 -10.55 -11.25
C TYR A 358 -9.95 -11.71 -12.13
N ILE A 359 -9.72 -12.97 -11.75
CA ILE A 359 -10.27 -14.15 -12.43
C ILE A 359 -11.61 -14.50 -11.79
N THR A 360 -12.68 -14.35 -12.54
CA THR A 360 -14.06 -14.55 -12.07
C THR A 360 -14.55 -15.98 -12.26
N SER A 361 -13.97 -16.71 -13.22
CA SER A 361 -14.20 -18.15 -13.44
C SER A 361 -13.12 -18.76 -14.35
N TRP A 362 -12.64 -19.95 -14.00
CA TRP A 362 -11.79 -20.80 -14.84
C TRP A 362 -12.61 -21.56 -15.92
N PRO A 363 -11.96 -22.25 -16.89
CA PRO A 363 -12.64 -22.94 -18.02
C PRO A 363 -13.64 -24.04 -17.62
N ASP A 364 -13.55 -24.56 -16.39
CA ASP A 364 -14.46 -25.56 -15.82
C ASP A 364 -15.55 -24.95 -14.92
N GLY A 365 -15.63 -23.62 -14.82
CA GLY A 365 -16.55 -22.91 -13.93
C GLY A 365 -16.02 -22.66 -12.50
N SER A 366 -14.84 -23.19 -12.15
CA SER A 366 -14.27 -23.05 -10.80
C SER A 366 -13.76 -21.62 -10.53
N LYS A 367 -13.61 -21.27 -9.25
CA LYS A 367 -13.26 -19.91 -8.77
C LYS A 367 -12.10 -19.88 -7.77
N GLY A 368 -11.19 -20.86 -7.88
CA GLY A 368 -10.00 -20.92 -7.03
C GLY A 368 -8.97 -19.84 -7.38
N SER A 369 -8.06 -19.51 -6.46
CA SER A 369 -6.90 -18.67 -6.75
C SER A 369 -5.89 -19.32 -7.69
N THR A 370 -6.03 -20.63 -7.89
CA THR A 370 -5.33 -21.45 -8.89
C THR A 370 -6.35 -22.35 -9.58
N TRP A 371 -5.98 -22.91 -10.73
CA TRP A 371 -6.77 -23.93 -11.43
C TRP A 371 -6.01 -25.24 -11.45
N THR A 372 -6.66 -26.35 -11.12
CA THR A 372 -6.02 -27.68 -11.11
C THR A 372 -6.84 -28.66 -11.93
N VAL A 373 -6.21 -29.25 -12.93
CA VAL A 373 -6.77 -30.29 -13.80
C VAL A 373 -6.13 -31.63 -13.46
N LYS A 374 -6.90 -32.72 -13.50
CA LYS A 374 -6.46 -34.03 -12.97
C LYS A 374 -6.66 -35.17 -13.96
N GLU A 375 -5.76 -36.15 -13.93
CA GLU A 375 -5.92 -37.41 -14.65
C GLU A 375 -7.16 -38.15 -14.12
N GLY A 376 -8.04 -38.60 -15.03
CA GLY A 376 -9.22 -39.41 -14.70
C GLY A 376 -10.42 -38.64 -14.11
N ASP A 377 -10.30 -37.33 -13.85
CA ASP A 377 -11.42 -36.50 -13.41
C ASP A 377 -12.29 -36.10 -14.60
N SER A 378 -13.54 -36.55 -14.65
CA SER A 378 -14.45 -36.31 -15.78
C SER A 378 -14.77 -34.83 -16.03
N SER A 379 -14.59 -33.94 -15.04
CA SER A 379 -14.80 -32.50 -15.19
C SER A 379 -13.60 -31.77 -15.80
N THR A 380 -12.39 -32.32 -15.68
CA THR A 380 -11.16 -31.66 -16.15
C THR A 380 -10.30 -32.49 -17.12
N ALA A 381 -10.66 -33.74 -17.43
CA ALA A 381 -9.86 -34.66 -18.24
C ALA A 381 -9.48 -34.14 -19.63
N SER A 382 -10.39 -33.42 -20.32
CA SER A 382 -10.11 -32.78 -21.61
C SER A 382 -9.04 -31.70 -21.48
N TYR A 383 -9.16 -30.83 -20.47
CA TYR A 383 -8.19 -29.78 -20.17
C TYR A 383 -6.84 -30.35 -19.71
N PHE A 384 -6.84 -31.38 -18.85
CA PHE A 384 -5.63 -32.11 -18.46
C PHE A 384 -4.89 -32.66 -19.68
N THR A 385 -5.61 -33.32 -20.58
CA THR A 385 -5.03 -33.90 -21.81
C THR A 385 -4.49 -32.82 -22.74
N PHE A 386 -5.24 -31.72 -22.93
CA PHE A 386 -4.81 -30.59 -23.77
C PHE A 386 -3.54 -29.93 -23.23
N ILE A 387 -3.55 -29.56 -21.94
CA ILE A 387 -2.42 -28.89 -21.28
C ILE A 387 -1.20 -29.80 -21.29
N LEU A 388 -1.33 -31.07 -20.88
CA LEU A 388 -0.23 -32.03 -20.87
C LEU A 388 0.39 -32.21 -22.26
N ASN A 389 -0.41 -32.40 -23.30
CA ASN A 389 0.10 -32.53 -24.66
C ASN A 389 0.82 -31.27 -25.16
N SER A 390 0.31 -30.08 -24.83
CA SER A 390 0.92 -28.81 -25.27
C SER A 390 2.30 -28.53 -24.65
N ILE A 391 2.57 -29.07 -23.44
CA ILE A 391 3.87 -28.91 -22.77
C ILE A 391 4.81 -30.09 -22.97
N TRP A 392 4.30 -31.28 -23.34
CA TRP A 392 4.97 -32.55 -23.11
C TRP A 392 6.40 -32.62 -23.64
N ASP A 393 6.63 -32.24 -24.89
CA ASP A 393 7.98 -32.36 -25.50
C ASP A 393 8.98 -31.40 -24.87
N LYS A 394 8.57 -30.17 -24.53
CA LYS A 394 9.39 -29.17 -23.81
C LYS A 394 9.64 -29.61 -22.37
N TYR A 395 8.61 -30.06 -21.66
CA TYR A 395 8.72 -30.60 -20.29
C TYR A 395 9.68 -31.79 -20.26
N LYS A 396 9.45 -32.80 -21.10
CA LYS A 396 10.23 -34.04 -21.15
C LYS A 396 11.70 -33.80 -21.47
N SER A 397 12.00 -32.94 -22.46
CA SER A 397 13.38 -32.63 -22.85
C SER A 397 14.11 -31.82 -21.78
N SER A 398 13.49 -30.77 -21.23
CA SER A 398 14.10 -29.92 -20.21
C SER A 398 14.31 -30.65 -18.87
N VAL A 399 13.31 -31.39 -18.39
CA VAL A 399 13.42 -32.16 -17.14
C VAL A 399 14.45 -33.29 -17.25
N ALA A 400 14.53 -33.98 -18.39
CA ALA A 400 15.55 -35.00 -18.62
C ALA A 400 16.97 -34.40 -18.58
N ALA A 401 17.16 -33.21 -19.18
CA ALA A 401 18.42 -32.48 -19.13
C ALA A 401 18.77 -31.98 -17.71
N ASP A 402 17.82 -31.39 -16.99
CA ASP A 402 17.99 -30.89 -15.61
C ASP A 402 18.44 -31.99 -14.62
N LEU A 403 17.92 -33.21 -14.83
CA LEU A 403 18.17 -34.39 -14.00
C LEU A 403 19.35 -35.24 -14.49
N GLY A 404 19.84 -35.03 -15.71
CA GLY A 404 20.88 -35.86 -16.33
C GLY A 404 20.44 -37.29 -16.64
N ILE A 405 19.17 -37.51 -16.98
CA ILE A 405 18.57 -38.82 -17.26
C ILE A 405 18.17 -38.99 -18.73
N GLY A 406 17.91 -40.23 -19.14
CA GLY A 406 17.31 -40.52 -20.45
C GLY A 406 15.87 -40.02 -20.51
N ALA A 407 15.50 -39.30 -21.57
CA ALA A 407 14.15 -38.77 -21.75
C ALA A 407 13.10 -39.89 -21.82
N ASP A 408 13.46 -41.07 -22.30
CA ASP A 408 12.64 -42.30 -22.32
C ASP A 408 12.16 -42.76 -20.93
N GLN A 409 12.84 -42.33 -19.85
CA GLN A 409 12.45 -42.63 -18.47
C GLN A 409 11.23 -41.85 -17.99
N LEU A 410 10.84 -40.78 -18.70
CA LEU A 410 9.68 -39.93 -18.41
C LEU A 410 8.49 -40.28 -19.32
N GLN A 411 7.32 -40.54 -18.73
CA GLN A 411 6.09 -40.91 -19.45
C GLN A 411 4.92 -40.02 -19.03
N GLN A 412 3.99 -39.74 -19.95
CA GLN A 412 2.78 -38.93 -19.63
C GLN A 412 1.95 -39.57 -18.50
N SER A 413 1.92 -40.90 -18.44
CA SER A 413 1.29 -41.69 -17.38
C SER A 413 1.94 -41.52 -16.00
N ASP A 414 3.10 -40.86 -15.88
CA ASP A 414 3.67 -40.47 -14.59
C ASP A 414 3.06 -39.16 -14.06
N ILE A 415 2.34 -38.39 -14.89
CA ILE A 415 1.70 -37.13 -14.51
C ILE A 415 0.30 -37.42 -13.98
N LYS A 416 -0.11 -36.73 -12.91
CA LYS A 416 -1.37 -36.98 -12.18
C LYS A 416 -2.24 -35.75 -12.05
N GLU A 417 -1.63 -34.59 -11.78
CA GLU A 417 -2.33 -33.32 -11.62
C GLU A 417 -1.45 -32.20 -12.20
N ILE A 418 -2.08 -31.21 -12.83
CA ILE A 418 -1.41 -30.00 -13.32
C ILE A 418 -2.13 -28.80 -12.71
N THR A 419 -1.39 -27.92 -12.04
CA THR A 419 -1.90 -26.70 -11.41
C THR A 419 -1.34 -25.47 -12.11
N LEU A 420 -2.23 -24.58 -12.55
CA LEU A 420 -1.92 -23.26 -13.07
C LEU A 420 -2.10 -22.22 -11.97
N THR A 421 -1.07 -21.42 -11.70
CA THR A 421 -1.11 -20.28 -10.79
C THR A 421 -0.98 -18.99 -11.60
N PRO A 422 -1.99 -18.11 -11.65
CA PRO A 422 -1.93 -16.88 -12.43
C PRO A 422 -0.86 -15.94 -11.85
N ARG A 423 -0.04 -15.35 -12.72
CA ARG A 423 1.06 -14.44 -12.35
C ARG A 423 0.96 -13.07 -13.01
N LYS A 424 0.34 -13.00 -14.18
CA LYS A 424 0.15 -11.74 -14.91
C LYS A 424 -1.15 -11.80 -15.69
N ILE A 425 -1.93 -10.73 -15.68
CA ILE A 425 -2.94 -10.48 -16.73
C ILE A 425 -2.38 -9.39 -17.62
N SER A 426 -2.39 -9.58 -18.94
CA SER A 426 -1.92 -8.56 -19.90
C SER A 426 -2.99 -8.24 -20.93
N ARG A 427 -3.01 -6.99 -21.40
CA ARG A 427 -3.97 -6.46 -22.40
C ARG A 427 -3.27 -6.13 -23.73
N ASP A 428 -4.02 -5.84 -24.79
CA ASP A 428 -3.49 -5.45 -26.10
C ASP A 428 -2.45 -6.44 -26.68
N ASN A 429 -2.75 -7.76 -26.68
CA ASN A 429 -1.86 -8.79 -27.21
C ASN A 429 -2.07 -9.14 -28.70
N GLY A 430 -3.10 -8.58 -29.34
CA GLY A 430 -3.54 -8.99 -30.67
C GLY A 430 -4.45 -10.23 -30.62
N GLY A 431 -4.60 -10.89 -31.77
CA GLY A 431 -5.40 -12.12 -31.89
C GLY A 431 -6.91 -11.95 -31.60
N THR A 432 -7.60 -13.07 -31.42
CA THR A 432 -9.03 -13.12 -31.06
C THR A 432 -9.29 -12.71 -29.61
N HIS A 433 -8.34 -13.00 -28.72
CA HIS A 433 -8.46 -12.78 -27.27
C HIS A 433 -7.35 -11.81 -26.81
N PRO A 434 -7.58 -10.49 -26.84
CA PRO A 434 -6.53 -9.50 -26.57
C PRO A 434 -6.04 -9.47 -25.12
N TYR A 435 -6.77 -10.13 -24.20
CA TYR A 435 -6.37 -10.32 -22.81
C TYR A 435 -5.81 -11.73 -22.60
N HIS A 436 -4.63 -11.81 -22.00
CA HIS A 436 -3.97 -13.07 -21.66
C HIS A 436 -3.83 -13.21 -20.14
N ILE A 437 -3.99 -14.43 -19.62
CA ILE A 437 -3.63 -14.81 -18.24
C ILE A 437 -2.37 -15.70 -18.33
N ASP A 438 -1.23 -15.17 -17.91
CA ASP A 438 0.03 -15.90 -17.93
C ASP A 438 0.24 -16.58 -16.57
N CYS A 439 0.36 -17.91 -16.60
CA CYS A 439 0.40 -18.77 -15.42
C CYS A 439 1.78 -19.41 -15.17
N ALA A 440 2.20 -19.42 -13.91
CA ALA A 440 3.20 -20.38 -13.47
C ALA A 440 2.62 -21.80 -13.43
N LEU A 441 3.47 -22.78 -13.72
CA LEU A 441 3.09 -24.19 -13.78
C LEU A 441 3.61 -24.96 -12.56
N SER A 442 2.78 -25.84 -12.00
CA SER A 442 3.16 -26.90 -11.05
C SER A 442 2.61 -28.23 -11.57
N ILE A 443 3.41 -29.29 -11.50
CA ILE A 443 3.07 -30.61 -12.05
C ILE A 443 3.29 -31.67 -10.99
N LYS A 444 2.21 -32.37 -10.61
CA LYS A 444 2.27 -33.54 -9.74
C LYS A 444 2.61 -34.77 -10.56
N SER A 445 3.84 -35.26 -10.42
CA SER A 445 4.29 -36.52 -11.00
C SER A 445 4.64 -37.55 -9.93
N THR A 446 4.50 -38.84 -10.27
CA THR A 446 5.00 -39.96 -9.47
C THR A 446 6.53 -40.02 -9.43
N LYS A 447 7.23 -39.48 -10.43
CA LYS A 447 8.69 -39.58 -10.59
C LYS A 447 9.46 -38.29 -10.35
N VAL A 448 8.85 -37.12 -10.58
CA VAL A 448 9.54 -35.82 -10.56
C VAL A 448 8.75 -34.82 -9.73
N PHE A 449 9.46 -33.95 -9.01
CA PHE A 449 8.92 -32.75 -8.40
C PHE A 449 9.81 -31.54 -8.69
N THR A 450 9.27 -30.34 -8.53
CA THR A 450 10.03 -29.08 -8.66
C THR A 450 10.24 -28.44 -7.29
N ALA A 451 11.45 -28.00 -6.98
CA ALA A 451 11.71 -27.10 -5.85
C ALA A 451 11.81 -25.66 -6.37
N LYS A 452 11.17 -24.71 -5.69
CA LYS A 452 11.21 -23.27 -6.04
C LYS A 452 11.67 -22.45 -4.85
N PHE A 453 12.56 -21.49 -5.10
CA PHE A 453 13.16 -20.63 -4.10
C PHE A 453 12.72 -19.18 -4.31
N TRP A 454 12.15 -18.60 -3.26
CA TRP A 454 11.47 -17.32 -3.29
C TRP A 454 12.12 -16.34 -2.30
N VAL A 455 12.49 -15.14 -2.76
CA VAL A 455 13.05 -14.08 -1.91
C VAL A 455 12.13 -12.85 -1.90
N LYS A 456 11.82 -12.35 -0.71
CA LYS A 456 11.22 -11.02 -0.50
C LYS A 456 12.32 -10.01 -0.19
N GLU A 457 12.43 -8.99 -1.03
CA GLU A 457 13.46 -7.94 -0.95
C GLU A 457 13.13 -6.89 0.13
N PRO A 458 14.13 -6.12 0.62
CA PRO A 458 13.91 -5.07 1.61
C PRO A 458 12.96 -3.98 1.13
N GLY A 459 12.05 -3.53 2.00
CA GLY A 459 11.11 -2.45 1.69
C GLY A 459 9.90 -2.85 0.84
N GLU A 460 9.90 -4.05 0.24
CA GLU A 460 8.75 -4.56 -0.49
C GLU A 460 7.61 -4.92 0.47
N SER A 461 6.40 -4.46 0.18
CA SER A 461 5.26 -4.60 1.11
C SER A 461 4.79 -6.05 1.25
N SER A 462 4.72 -6.82 0.17
CA SER A 462 4.17 -8.19 0.18
C SER A 462 4.90 -9.21 -0.72
N GLU A 463 5.53 -8.80 -1.83
CA GLU A 463 5.80 -9.75 -2.91
C GLU A 463 7.12 -10.52 -2.79
N TYR A 464 7.01 -11.85 -2.89
CA TYR A 464 8.14 -12.77 -3.02
C TYR A 464 8.44 -13.02 -4.51
N ARG A 465 9.72 -12.93 -4.90
CA ARG A 465 10.18 -13.18 -6.26
C ARG A 465 10.91 -14.52 -6.35
N GLN A 466 10.65 -15.30 -7.40
CA GLN A 466 11.38 -16.54 -7.67
C GLN A 466 12.82 -16.18 -8.06
N ILE A 467 13.80 -16.76 -7.36
CA ILE A 467 15.24 -16.54 -7.64
C ILE A 467 15.93 -17.77 -8.24
N ASP A 468 15.34 -18.95 -8.02
CA ASP A 468 15.85 -20.23 -8.47
C ASP A 468 14.70 -21.24 -8.48
N ALA A 469 14.76 -22.19 -9.40
CA ALA A 469 13.86 -23.34 -9.44
C ALA A 469 14.55 -24.51 -10.14
N LYS A 470 14.34 -25.73 -9.63
CA LYS A 470 14.99 -26.92 -10.19
C LYS A 470 14.13 -28.17 -10.02
N ASN A 471 14.20 -29.06 -11.00
CA ASN A 471 13.54 -30.36 -11.00
C ASN A 471 14.37 -31.42 -10.27
N TYR A 472 13.69 -32.32 -9.56
CA TYR A 472 14.26 -33.40 -8.73
C TYR A 472 13.49 -34.70 -8.93
N LEU A 473 14.18 -35.85 -8.81
CA LEU A 473 13.51 -37.15 -8.73
C LEU A 473 12.82 -37.31 -7.36
N THR A 474 11.60 -37.84 -7.35
CA THR A 474 10.83 -38.11 -6.12
C THR A 474 11.62 -38.98 -5.15
N GLY A 475 11.76 -38.52 -3.90
CA GLY A 475 12.54 -39.17 -2.86
C GLY A 475 13.99 -38.68 -2.72
N ASN A 476 14.53 -37.92 -3.68
CA ASN A 476 15.84 -37.31 -3.55
C ASN A 476 15.80 -36.04 -2.67
N PRO A 477 16.89 -35.71 -1.95
CA PRO A 477 16.97 -34.47 -1.18
C PRO A 477 17.12 -33.25 -2.10
N VAL A 478 16.52 -32.13 -1.69
CA VAL A 478 16.66 -30.82 -2.33
C VAL A 478 17.97 -30.17 -1.91
N ALA A 479 18.77 -29.74 -2.89
CA ALA A 479 19.96 -28.92 -2.62
C ALA A 479 19.55 -27.47 -2.37
N ARG A 480 20.17 -26.82 -1.37
CA ARG A 480 19.98 -25.39 -1.13
C ARG A 480 20.50 -24.58 -2.32
N THR A 481 19.70 -23.62 -2.80
CA THR A 481 20.12 -22.71 -3.88
C THR A 481 21.40 -21.93 -3.54
N THR A 482 22.21 -21.65 -4.55
CA THR A 482 23.36 -20.72 -4.48
C THR A 482 23.02 -19.32 -5.02
N LYS A 483 21.79 -19.10 -5.52
CA LYS A 483 21.34 -17.82 -6.07
C LYS A 483 21.08 -16.75 -4.99
N ALA A 484 20.97 -17.16 -3.72
CA ALA A 484 20.98 -16.25 -2.58
C ALA A 484 21.77 -16.82 -1.40
N THR A 485 22.37 -15.93 -0.62
CA THR A 485 23.28 -16.26 0.48
C THR A 485 22.68 -15.79 1.81
N ILE A 486 22.30 -16.73 2.68
CA ILE A 486 21.85 -16.39 4.04
C ILE A 486 22.94 -15.60 4.77
N GLY A 487 22.55 -14.54 5.48
CA GLY A 487 23.48 -13.60 6.11
C GLY A 487 23.91 -12.43 5.21
N SER A 488 23.56 -12.42 3.91
CA SER A 488 23.83 -11.25 3.06
C SER A 488 23.02 -10.03 3.49
N THR A 489 23.64 -8.86 3.50
CA THR A 489 23.02 -7.61 3.97
C THR A 489 22.70 -6.64 2.85
N LYS A 490 21.61 -5.87 3.03
CA LYS A 490 21.22 -4.74 2.17
C LYS A 490 20.80 -3.55 3.02
N THR A 491 21.04 -2.32 2.56
CA THR A 491 20.64 -1.10 3.28
C THR A 491 19.69 -0.29 2.41
N VAL A 492 18.50 0.02 2.94
CA VAL A 492 17.47 0.83 2.29
C VAL A 492 17.00 1.88 3.29
N ASN A 493 16.98 3.16 2.90
CA ASN A 493 16.54 4.28 3.74
C ASN A 493 17.21 4.37 5.14
N GLY A 494 18.48 3.95 5.26
CA GLY A 494 19.22 3.92 6.54
C GLY A 494 18.87 2.75 7.47
N VAL A 495 18.01 1.84 7.02
CA VAL A 495 17.71 0.55 7.66
C VAL A 495 18.54 -0.54 6.99
N THR A 496 19.33 -1.26 7.78
CA THR A 496 20.07 -2.44 7.32
C THR A 496 19.24 -3.69 7.56
N TYR A 497 19.22 -4.55 6.55
CA TYR A 497 18.52 -5.82 6.52
C TYR A 497 19.50 -6.97 6.34
N VAL A 498 19.10 -8.16 6.77
CA VAL A 498 19.82 -9.41 6.51
C VAL A 498 18.87 -10.43 5.91
N LEU A 499 19.30 -11.18 4.90
CA LEU A 499 18.57 -12.35 4.42
C LEU A 499 18.67 -13.44 5.49
N ASP A 500 17.59 -13.65 6.24
CA ASP A 500 17.72 -14.14 7.61
C ASP A 500 17.62 -15.66 7.80
N GLY A 501 17.17 -16.36 6.76
CA GLY A 501 16.99 -17.81 6.74
C GLY A 501 16.07 -18.26 5.61
N TRP A 502 15.99 -19.56 5.40
CA TRP A 502 14.96 -20.18 4.57
C TRP A 502 13.86 -20.77 5.46
N TYR A 503 12.62 -20.70 4.99
CA TYR A 503 11.41 -21.16 5.65
C TYR A 503 10.65 -22.11 4.71
N PRO A 504 9.93 -23.11 5.24
CA PRO A 504 9.01 -23.90 4.44
C PRO A 504 7.76 -23.07 4.08
N GLU A 505 6.96 -23.59 3.15
CA GLU A 505 5.69 -22.99 2.75
C GLU A 505 4.61 -23.06 3.86
N ASN A 506 3.76 -22.03 3.91
CA ASN A 506 2.56 -21.97 4.73
C ASN A 506 1.30 -22.23 3.89
N ALA A 507 0.16 -22.48 4.56
CA ALA A 507 -1.10 -22.78 3.90
C ALA A 507 -1.68 -21.63 3.03
N GLU A 508 -1.11 -20.42 3.13
CA GLU A 508 -1.54 -19.21 2.43
C GLU A 508 -0.65 -18.89 1.20
N GLY A 509 0.45 -19.63 0.99
CA GLY A 509 1.44 -19.37 -0.07
C GLY A 509 2.50 -18.34 0.34
N GLY A 510 3.33 -18.67 1.32
CA GLY A 510 4.40 -17.82 1.83
C GLY A 510 5.25 -18.51 2.91
N ALA A 511 6.13 -17.77 3.58
CA ALA A 511 6.97 -18.32 4.66
C ALA A 511 6.14 -18.80 5.88
N TYR A 512 6.46 -19.97 6.41
CA TYR A 512 5.84 -20.53 7.63
C TYR A 512 6.30 -19.81 8.90
N GLY A 513 5.62 -18.69 9.20
CA GLY A 513 5.83 -17.92 10.43
C GLY A 513 7.30 -17.56 10.66
N SER A 514 7.81 -17.86 11.85
CA SER A 514 9.22 -17.67 12.23
C SER A 514 10.05 -18.97 12.22
N THR A 515 9.51 -20.08 11.71
CA THR A 515 10.17 -21.40 11.79
C THR A 515 11.14 -21.62 10.63
N LYS A 516 12.41 -21.27 10.86
CA LYS A 516 13.50 -21.47 9.88
C LYS A 516 13.84 -22.95 9.69
N ILE A 517 14.15 -23.32 8.44
CA ILE A 517 14.83 -24.57 8.10
C ILE A 517 16.27 -24.46 8.62
N ALA A 518 16.59 -25.22 9.66
CA ALA A 518 17.94 -25.24 10.24
C ALA A 518 19.00 -25.66 9.21
N ASP A 519 20.17 -25.01 9.23
CA ASP A 519 21.24 -25.24 8.25
C ASP A 519 21.66 -26.71 8.11
N ASN A 520 21.67 -27.45 9.23
CA ASN A 520 22.01 -28.87 9.27
C ASN A 520 21.00 -29.78 8.57
N ARG A 521 19.76 -29.31 8.29
CA ARG A 521 18.75 -30.08 7.55
C ARG A 521 18.96 -30.01 6.03
N TRP A 522 19.61 -28.98 5.50
CA TRP A 522 19.68 -28.75 4.05
C TRP A 522 20.37 -29.87 3.27
N ASN A 523 21.37 -30.53 3.87
CA ASN A 523 22.07 -31.63 3.21
C ASN A 523 21.20 -32.87 2.98
N ASN A 524 20.07 -33.00 3.69
CA ASN A 524 19.16 -34.15 3.64
C ASN A 524 17.68 -33.71 3.62
N TYR A 525 17.36 -32.56 3.00
CA TYR A 525 15.97 -32.09 2.95
C TYR A 525 15.16 -32.90 1.92
N ILE A 526 14.51 -33.96 2.35
CA ILE A 526 13.56 -34.73 1.55
C ILE A 526 12.15 -34.18 1.82
N PRO A 527 11.46 -33.60 0.82
CA PRO A 527 10.09 -33.10 1.00
C PRO A 527 9.11 -34.24 1.35
N SER A 528 8.16 -33.93 2.23
CA SER A 528 7.05 -34.81 2.59
C SER A 528 6.00 -34.90 1.46
N ALA A 529 5.09 -35.88 1.57
CA ALA A 529 3.97 -36.00 0.63
C ALA A 529 3.04 -34.76 0.65
N ASP A 530 2.89 -34.12 1.81
CA ASP A 530 2.06 -32.92 1.99
C ASP A 530 2.73 -31.70 1.33
N GLU A 531 4.05 -31.53 1.49
CA GLU A 531 4.84 -30.51 0.77
C GLU A 531 4.87 -30.73 -0.75
N LEU A 532 4.53 -31.94 -1.23
CA LEU A 532 4.45 -32.28 -2.65
C LEU A 532 3.00 -32.46 -3.14
N ALA A 533 2.02 -31.90 -2.43
CA ALA A 533 0.60 -32.07 -2.76
C ALA A 533 0.22 -31.72 -4.22
N ASN A 534 0.90 -30.73 -4.82
CA ASN A 534 0.78 -30.31 -6.22
C ASN A 534 2.05 -30.59 -7.07
N GLY A 535 3.00 -31.37 -6.53
CA GLY A 535 4.30 -31.66 -7.15
C GLY A 535 5.33 -30.54 -7.09
N THR A 536 5.10 -29.47 -6.32
CA THR A 536 6.07 -28.40 -6.10
C THR A 536 6.26 -28.13 -4.61
N VAL A 537 7.52 -28.14 -4.15
CA VAL A 537 7.89 -27.66 -2.82
C VAL A 537 8.45 -26.23 -2.93
N ASN A 538 7.92 -25.32 -2.10
CA ASN A 538 8.36 -23.93 -2.09
C ASN A 538 9.18 -23.61 -0.83
N PHE A 539 10.29 -22.89 -1.04
CA PHE A 539 11.16 -22.38 0.01
C PHE A 539 11.16 -20.86 -0.04
N TYR A 540 10.90 -20.22 1.09
CA TYR A 540 10.79 -18.76 1.19
C TYR A 540 11.93 -18.20 2.04
N ALA A 541 12.49 -17.06 1.66
CA ALA A 541 13.44 -16.30 2.47
C ALA A 541 13.11 -14.82 2.36
N HIS A 542 13.36 -14.05 3.42
CA HIS A 542 13.07 -12.62 3.41
C HIS A 542 14.18 -11.83 4.10
N TYR A 543 14.34 -10.60 3.64
CA TYR A 543 15.22 -9.64 4.28
C TYR A 543 14.56 -9.09 5.55
N SER A 544 15.06 -9.51 6.72
CA SER A 544 14.61 -9.03 8.02
C SER A 544 15.44 -7.80 8.45
N PRO A 545 14.81 -6.71 8.95
CA PRO A 545 15.54 -5.54 9.42
C PRO A 545 16.37 -5.88 10.66
N THR A 546 17.67 -5.55 10.63
CA THR A 546 18.59 -5.67 11.77
C THR A 546 18.79 -4.34 12.49
N THR A 547 18.44 -3.22 11.83
CA THR A 547 18.41 -1.88 12.43
C THR A 547 17.06 -1.19 12.22
N THR A 548 16.89 -0.03 12.82
CA THR A 548 15.76 0.90 12.68
C THR A 548 16.30 2.33 12.70
N SER A 549 15.42 3.33 12.63
CA SER A 549 15.79 4.75 12.68
C SER A 549 14.80 5.58 13.52
N ILE A 550 15.27 6.71 14.05
CA ILE A 550 14.47 7.69 14.77
C ILE A 550 14.69 9.07 14.13
N LYS A 551 13.61 9.79 13.88
CA LYS A 551 13.57 11.23 13.59
C LYS A 551 13.25 11.96 14.90
N LEU A 552 14.24 12.64 15.47
CA LEU A 552 14.10 13.49 16.64
C LEU A 552 13.78 14.92 16.19
N LYS A 553 12.63 15.47 16.60
CA LYS A 553 12.18 16.83 16.29
C LYS A 553 12.07 17.69 17.54
N LYS A 554 12.32 18.99 17.38
CA LYS A 554 12.05 20.00 18.42
C LYS A 554 10.95 20.97 18.00
N LEU A 555 9.90 21.06 18.81
CA LEU A 555 8.90 22.12 18.75
C LEU A 555 9.06 23.05 19.96
N VAL A 556 8.86 24.35 19.75
CA VAL A 556 8.75 25.35 20.81
C VAL A 556 7.40 26.04 20.67
N THR A 557 6.66 26.18 21.76
CA THR A 557 5.30 26.73 21.77
C THR A 557 5.11 27.77 22.87
N GLY A 558 3.95 28.40 22.86
CA GLY A 558 3.58 29.46 23.80
C GLY A 558 4.08 30.84 23.40
N SER A 559 3.40 31.84 23.93
CA SER A 559 3.56 33.26 23.58
C SER A 559 4.95 33.85 23.86
N MET A 560 5.75 33.21 24.72
CA MET A 560 7.10 33.63 25.12
C MET A 560 8.17 32.56 24.82
N GLY A 561 7.86 31.58 23.96
CA GLY A 561 8.80 30.55 23.52
C GLY A 561 9.82 31.09 22.51
N ASP A 562 11.10 31.10 22.90
CA ASP A 562 12.20 31.48 22.01
C ASP A 562 12.41 30.42 20.93
N LYS A 563 12.07 30.75 19.68
CA LYS A 563 12.19 29.87 18.52
C LYS A 563 13.63 29.68 18.04
N GLN A 564 14.55 30.57 18.40
CA GLN A 564 15.96 30.53 17.99
C GLN A 564 16.85 29.85 19.04
N LYS A 565 16.38 29.71 20.29
CA LYS A 565 17.09 28.94 21.32
C LYS A 565 17.30 27.49 20.86
N LYS A 566 18.55 27.05 20.91
CA LYS A 566 18.91 25.63 20.86
C LYS A 566 18.68 24.96 22.22
N PHE A 567 18.14 23.76 22.18
CA PHE A 567 17.87 22.89 23.32
C PHE A 567 18.77 21.66 23.21
N HIS A 568 19.44 21.31 24.32
CA HIS A 568 20.46 20.27 24.34
C HIS A 568 19.84 18.90 24.63
N PHE A 569 20.17 17.90 23.80
CA PHE A 569 19.72 16.51 23.92
C PHE A 569 20.91 15.58 24.13
N THR A 570 20.78 14.69 25.12
CA THR A 570 21.64 13.51 25.30
C THR A 570 20.88 12.25 24.87
N ILE A 571 21.49 11.48 23.97
CA ILE A 571 20.99 10.21 23.46
C ILE A 571 21.82 9.09 24.08
N SER A 572 21.17 7.99 24.49
CA SER A 572 21.79 6.76 24.95
C SER A 572 21.10 5.57 24.29
N ILE A 573 21.88 4.64 23.74
CA ILE A 573 21.37 3.43 23.07
C ILE A 573 22.22 2.23 23.50
N GLU A 574 21.54 1.25 24.10
CA GLU A 574 22.13 -0.01 24.56
C GLU A 574 21.34 -1.20 24.04
N LYS A 575 21.98 -2.36 23.92
CA LYS A 575 21.30 -3.64 23.69
C LYS A 575 21.93 -4.69 24.59
N GLU A 576 21.10 -5.42 25.33
CA GLU A 576 21.57 -6.44 26.31
C GLU A 576 22.57 -5.86 27.33
N ASN A 577 22.32 -4.63 27.83
CA ASN A 577 23.19 -3.85 28.73
C ASN A 577 24.61 -3.58 28.16
N LYS A 578 24.72 -3.41 26.84
CA LYS A 578 25.97 -3.05 26.15
C LYS A 578 25.73 -1.86 25.22
N ASN A 579 26.67 -0.92 25.24
CA ASN A 579 26.74 0.16 24.27
C ASN A 579 26.80 -0.39 22.84
N VAL A 580 25.90 0.07 21.98
CA VAL A 580 25.88 -0.28 20.55
C VAL A 580 26.30 0.88 19.68
N THR A 581 26.71 0.58 18.44
CA THR A 581 26.97 1.61 17.42
C THR A 581 25.67 2.01 16.74
N PHE A 582 25.52 3.32 16.49
CA PHE A 582 24.45 3.93 15.72
C PHE A 582 25.01 5.18 15.01
N LYS A 583 24.21 5.86 14.18
CA LYS A 583 24.61 7.12 13.52
C LYS A 583 23.72 8.28 13.93
N VAL A 584 24.34 9.46 14.04
CA VAL A 584 23.67 10.76 14.13
C VAL A 584 23.98 11.52 12.84
N GLY A 585 22.98 11.72 11.99
CA GLY A 585 23.20 12.05 10.59
C GLY A 585 24.11 11.00 9.94
N ASN A 586 25.24 11.43 9.39
CA ASN A 586 26.25 10.54 8.79
C ASN A 586 27.39 10.13 9.75
N THR A 587 27.37 10.58 11.02
CA THR A 587 28.47 10.34 11.96
C THR A 587 28.17 9.16 12.88
N SER A 588 29.01 8.12 12.84
CA SER A 588 28.91 6.98 13.77
C SER A 588 29.22 7.39 15.22
N LYS A 589 28.46 6.83 16.16
CA LYS A 589 28.53 7.03 17.61
C LYS A 589 28.38 5.67 18.30
N THR A 590 28.84 5.54 19.54
CA THR A 590 28.78 4.28 20.29
C THR A 590 28.29 4.55 21.71
N GLY A 591 27.19 3.89 22.11
CA GLY A 591 26.55 4.06 23.41
C GLY A 591 25.79 5.38 23.55
N SER A 592 26.46 6.53 23.36
CA SER A 592 25.86 7.85 23.56
C SER A 592 26.25 8.88 22.49
N ALA A 593 25.41 9.90 22.32
CA ALA A 593 25.65 11.06 21.48
C ALA A 593 24.90 12.29 22.02
N THR A 594 25.26 13.48 21.56
CA THR A 594 24.56 14.73 21.86
C THR A 594 24.15 15.46 20.58
N VAL A 595 23.03 16.19 20.65
CA VAL A 595 22.47 17.00 19.54
C VAL A 595 21.85 18.28 20.13
N ASP A 596 22.00 19.40 19.43
CA ASP A 596 21.33 20.66 19.74
C ASP A 596 20.28 21.00 18.66
N LEU A 597 19.02 21.17 19.06
CA LEU A 597 17.92 21.54 18.13
C LEU A 597 17.21 22.83 18.58
N ALA A 598 16.97 23.73 17.63
CA ALA A 598 16.05 24.87 17.76
C ALA A 598 14.63 24.50 17.27
N ASN A 599 13.69 25.44 17.29
CA ASN A 599 12.32 25.18 16.87
C ASN A 599 12.22 24.78 15.40
N ASP A 600 11.48 23.71 15.12
CA ASP A 600 11.30 23.06 13.82
C ASP A 600 12.60 22.46 13.23
N GLU A 601 13.71 22.42 13.97
CA GLU A 601 14.90 21.62 13.62
C GLU A 601 14.66 20.13 13.93
N GLU A 602 15.25 19.25 13.10
CA GLU A 602 15.22 17.80 13.28
C GLU A 602 16.61 17.16 13.14
N SER A 603 16.81 16.02 13.79
CA SER A 603 17.99 15.17 13.65
C SER A 603 17.58 13.73 13.42
N THR A 604 18.19 13.07 12.45
CA THR A 604 17.94 11.65 12.16
C THR A 604 19.01 10.78 12.81
N LEU A 605 18.54 9.80 13.59
CA LEU A 605 19.31 8.70 14.14
C LEU A 605 19.10 7.48 13.24
N THR A 606 20.16 6.89 12.70
CA THR A 606 20.09 5.72 11.81
C THR A 606 20.96 4.57 12.34
N GLU A 607 20.80 3.39 11.75
CA GLU A 607 21.54 2.17 12.14
C GLU A 607 21.37 1.76 13.63
N ILE A 608 20.25 2.16 14.27
CA ILE A 608 19.92 1.74 15.63
C ILE A 608 19.59 0.25 15.61
N PRO A 609 20.28 -0.65 16.34
CA PRO A 609 19.98 -2.08 16.27
C PRO A 609 18.55 -2.42 16.73
N VAL A 610 17.88 -3.31 15.99
CA VAL A 610 16.58 -3.86 16.41
C VAL A 610 16.74 -4.61 17.73
N GLY A 611 15.84 -4.34 18.66
CA GLY A 611 15.84 -4.82 20.04
C GLY A 611 16.78 -4.05 20.98
N ALA A 612 17.25 -2.86 20.60
CA ALA A 612 17.94 -1.95 21.51
C ALA A 612 16.96 -1.21 22.43
N ASP A 613 17.42 -0.83 23.62
CA ASP A 613 16.76 0.16 24.47
C ASP A 613 17.32 1.55 24.12
N VAL A 614 16.42 2.48 23.80
CA VAL A 614 16.75 3.87 23.42
C VAL A 614 16.27 4.81 24.51
N SER A 615 17.12 5.77 24.87
CA SER A 615 16.79 6.87 25.77
C SER A 615 17.24 8.20 25.19
N ILE A 616 16.36 9.19 25.18
CA ILE A 616 16.67 10.57 24.75
C ILE A 616 16.23 11.50 25.87
N THR A 617 17.17 12.27 26.41
CA THR A 617 16.96 13.21 27.52
C THR A 617 17.26 14.62 27.05
N GLU A 618 16.31 15.52 27.19
CA GLU A 618 16.54 16.97 27.06
C GLU A 618 17.07 17.53 28.40
N GLU A 619 17.93 18.54 28.35
CA GLU A 619 18.33 19.31 29.52
C GLU A 619 17.11 20.01 30.17
N ASP A 620 17.11 20.15 31.50
CA ASP A 620 16.00 20.79 32.23
C ASP A 620 16.00 22.31 32.07
N TYR A 621 15.05 22.84 31.28
CA TYR A 621 14.84 24.27 31.10
C TYR A 621 13.68 24.85 31.93
N SER A 622 13.18 24.13 32.94
CA SER A 622 12.13 24.61 33.86
C SER A 622 12.52 25.90 34.60
N GLY A 623 13.78 26.01 35.02
CA GLY A 623 14.35 27.24 35.60
C GLY A 623 14.37 28.44 34.63
N SER A 624 14.22 28.21 33.33
CA SER A 624 14.05 29.25 32.30
C SER A 624 12.57 29.51 31.95
N GLY A 625 11.63 28.91 32.69
CA GLY A 625 10.19 29.07 32.49
C GLY A 625 9.60 28.23 31.35
N TYR A 626 10.28 27.16 30.91
CA TYR A 626 9.73 26.22 29.94
C TYR A 626 9.07 25.02 30.63
N THR A 627 8.00 24.52 30.03
CA THR A 627 7.43 23.20 30.34
C THR A 627 7.74 22.26 29.17
N THR A 628 8.51 21.21 29.44
CA THR A 628 8.88 20.19 28.45
C THR A 628 7.85 19.06 28.41
N SER A 629 7.55 18.58 27.21
CA SER A 629 6.85 17.33 26.99
C SER A 629 7.42 16.59 25.79
N TYR A 630 7.09 15.32 25.61
CA TYR A 630 7.40 14.60 24.37
C TYR A 630 6.23 13.73 23.88
N VAL A 631 6.26 13.40 22.59
CA VAL A 631 5.39 12.40 21.92
C VAL A 631 6.29 11.41 21.17
N ILE A 632 5.93 10.13 21.17
CA ILE A 632 6.55 9.07 20.37
C ILE A 632 5.49 8.52 19.41
N ASP A 633 5.78 8.48 18.11
CA ASP A 633 4.93 7.90 17.05
C ASP A 633 3.44 8.29 17.11
N ASN A 634 3.17 9.58 17.31
CA ASN A 634 1.82 10.15 17.47
C ASN A 634 1.02 9.58 18.65
N GLY A 635 1.69 8.98 19.65
CA GLY A 635 1.10 8.56 20.91
C GLY A 635 0.73 9.73 21.84
N ASN A 636 0.43 9.40 23.09
CA ASN A 636 0.09 10.40 24.11
C ASN A 636 1.31 11.26 24.48
N SER A 637 1.06 12.55 24.76
CA SER A 637 2.10 13.46 25.26
C SER A 637 2.42 13.18 26.73
N ALA A 638 3.70 13.05 27.05
CA ALA A 638 4.21 12.90 28.41
C ALA A 638 4.94 14.17 28.87
N LEU A 639 4.60 14.68 30.07
CA LEU A 639 5.21 15.88 30.66
C LEU A 639 6.54 15.56 31.35
N GLU A 640 7.49 15.03 30.59
CA GLU A 640 8.81 14.59 31.07
C GLU A 640 9.91 15.05 30.11
N ILE A 641 11.13 15.20 30.64
CA ILE A 641 12.33 15.56 29.86
C ILE A 641 13.01 14.34 29.21
N LYS A 642 12.54 13.11 29.46
CA LYS A 642 13.23 11.88 29.07
C LYS A 642 12.30 10.88 28.37
N ALA A 643 12.45 10.75 27.06
CA ALA A 643 11.79 9.71 26.27
C ALA A 643 12.56 8.39 26.36
N ASN A 644 11.85 7.28 26.52
CA ASN A 644 12.43 5.93 26.51
C ASN A 644 11.62 5.02 25.58
N ILE A 645 12.32 4.21 24.77
CA ILE A 645 11.74 3.13 23.97
C ILE A 645 12.52 1.86 24.32
N SER A 646 11.87 0.91 24.99
CA SER A 646 12.49 -0.39 25.27
C SER A 646 12.32 -1.35 24.10
N ASN A 647 13.36 -2.16 23.82
CA ASN A 647 13.35 -3.19 22.77
C ASN A 647 12.80 -2.68 21.41
N ILE A 648 13.34 -1.56 20.91
CA ILE A 648 12.85 -0.88 19.70
C ILE A 648 12.87 -1.81 18.48
N GLN A 649 11.75 -1.87 17.75
CA GLN A 649 11.64 -2.67 16.52
C GLN A 649 11.84 -1.79 15.28
N ALA A 650 11.85 -2.41 14.10
CA ALA A 650 11.58 -1.66 12.87
C ALA A 650 10.06 -1.56 12.68
N LYS A 651 9.57 -0.45 12.12
CA LYS A 651 8.17 -0.33 11.73
C LYS A 651 7.86 -1.20 10.51
N ASN A 652 6.62 -1.69 10.43
CA ASN A 652 6.16 -2.52 9.30
C ASN A 652 6.22 -1.79 7.95
N ASP A 653 6.03 -0.47 7.95
CA ASP A 653 6.13 0.40 6.77
C ASP A 653 7.56 0.91 6.51
N VAL A 654 8.55 0.43 7.29
CA VAL A 654 9.98 0.81 7.21
C VAL A 654 10.23 2.30 7.53
N SER A 655 9.22 3.06 7.95
CA SER A 655 9.39 4.46 8.32
C SER A 655 10.23 4.63 9.59
N ALA A 656 10.83 5.81 9.76
CA ALA A 656 11.50 6.15 11.01
C ALA A 656 10.47 6.27 12.15
N HIS A 657 10.86 5.87 13.36
CA HIS A 657 10.17 6.31 14.56
C HIS A 657 10.25 7.83 14.68
N GLU A 658 9.17 8.50 15.10
CA GLU A 658 9.19 9.95 15.30
C GLU A 658 9.09 10.27 16.79
N ILE A 659 10.03 11.08 17.29
CA ILE A 659 10.03 11.58 18.67
C ILE A 659 10.04 13.10 18.61
N VAL A 660 8.96 13.72 19.09
CA VAL A 660 8.80 15.18 19.09
C VAL A 660 8.85 15.68 20.52
N PHE A 661 9.91 16.42 20.86
CA PHE A 661 9.98 17.16 22.11
C PHE A 661 9.37 18.55 21.94
N THR A 662 8.43 18.93 22.80
CA THR A 662 7.77 20.24 22.80
C THR A 662 8.18 21.02 24.04
N ASN A 663 8.64 22.26 23.87
CA ASN A 663 8.87 23.19 24.97
C ASN A 663 7.88 24.35 24.92
N ASN A 664 6.93 24.35 25.85
CA ASN A 664 5.97 25.43 25.97
C ASN A 664 6.45 26.51 26.93
N LYS A 665 6.31 27.78 26.57
CA LYS A 665 6.54 28.92 27.47
C LYS A 665 5.54 30.03 27.20
N GLU A 666 4.63 30.24 28.14
CA GLU A 666 3.64 31.33 28.07
C GLU A 666 4.13 32.60 28.75
N ALA A 667 3.54 33.73 28.35
CA ALA A 667 3.57 34.94 29.14
C ALA A 667 2.88 34.70 30.49
N ILE A 668 3.66 34.79 31.57
CA ILE A 668 3.09 35.06 32.89
C ILE A 668 2.61 36.51 32.84
N PRO A 669 1.29 36.80 32.97
CA PRO A 669 0.84 38.18 33.00
C PRO A 669 1.41 38.86 34.24
N ASP A 670 2.19 39.93 34.04
CA ASP A 670 2.61 40.79 35.13
C ASP A 670 1.39 41.54 35.65
N THR A 671 0.75 40.95 36.67
CA THR A 671 -0.43 41.54 37.31
C THR A 671 -0.08 42.74 38.17
N GLY A 672 1.21 43.07 38.37
CA GLY A 672 1.68 44.18 39.20
C GLY A 672 1.38 44.05 40.70
N ILE A 673 0.74 42.95 41.12
CA ILE A 673 0.31 42.71 42.51
C ILE A 673 1.26 41.73 43.17
N THR A 674 2.27 42.27 43.86
CA THR A 674 2.99 41.51 44.88
C THR A 674 2.14 41.46 46.15
N LEU A 675 1.61 40.28 46.49
CA LEU A 675 0.84 40.07 47.73
C LEU A 675 1.66 40.32 49.00
N ASP A 676 2.99 40.29 48.90
CA ASP A 676 3.94 40.65 49.97
C ASP A 676 4.08 42.16 50.21
N SER A 677 3.47 43.00 49.36
CA SER A 677 3.51 44.44 49.56
C SER A 677 2.59 44.86 50.72
N LEU A 678 3.23 45.25 51.83
CA LEU A 678 2.61 45.80 53.05
C LEU A 678 1.39 46.74 52.84
N PRO A 679 1.35 47.65 51.83
CA PRO A 679 0.18 48.49 51.58
C PRO A 679 -1.12 47.72 51.30
N PHE A 680 -1.06 46.58 50.61
CA PHE A 680 -2.25 45.80 50.26
C PHE A 680 -2.77 44.98 51.44
N ILE A 681 -1.87 44.40 52.25
CA ILE A 681 -2.24 43.77 53.52
C ILE A 681 -2.88 44.80 54.46
N ALA A 682 -2.33 46.02 54.52
CA ALA A 682 -2.90 47.11 55.31
C ALA A 682 -4.29 47.55 54.81
N LEU A 683 -4.52 47.67 53.49
CA LEU A 683 -5.83 47.98 52.92
C LEU A 683 -6.87 46.88 53.16
N LEU A 684 -6.47 45.61 53.08
CA LEU A 684 -7.34 44.48 53.42
C LEU A 684 -7.69 44.48 54.92
N ALA A 685 -6.71 44.70 55.80
CA ALA A 685 -6.94 44.81 57.24
C ALA A 685 -7.84 46.00 57.61
N LEU A 686 -7.63 47.17 56.98
CA LEU A 686 -8.45 48.37 57.20
C LEU A 686 -9.89 48.19 56.72
N SER A 687 -10.12 47.54 55.57
CA SER A 687 -11.48 47.27 55.08
C SER A 687 -12.24 46.26 55.96
N ILE A 688 -11.56 45.22 56.47
CA ILE A 688 -12.13 44.29 57.46
C ILE A 688 -12.43 45.01 58.78
N ALA A 689 -11.50 45.83 59.30
CA ALA A 689 -11.70 46.61 60.51
C ALA A 689 -12.86 47.61 60.38
N GLY A 690 -12.98 48.30 59.24
CA GLY A 690 -14.09 49.20 58.92
C GLY A 690 -15.43 48.47 58.87
N GLY A 691 -15.49 47.27 58.28
CA GLY A 691 -16.69 46.42 58.26
C GLY A 691 -17.13 45.98 59.66
N ILE A 692 -16.18 45.58 60.51
CA ILE A 692 -16.44 45.21 61.91
C ILE A 692 -16.93 46.42 62.72
N PHE A 693 -16.29 47.60 62.56
CA PHE A 693 -16.69 48.83 63.23
C PHE A 693 -18.10 49.28 62.83
N TYR A 694 -18.42 49.24 61.52
CA TYR A 694 -19.76 49.55 61.02
C TYR A 694 -20.84 48.62 61.60
N LEU A 695 -20.55 47.31 61.70
CA LEU A 695 -21.43 46.34 62.34
C LEU A 695 -21.62 46.62 63.83
N PHE A 696 -20.55 46.98 64.56
CA PHE A 696 -20.60 47.31 65.99
C PHE A 696 -21.41 48.58 66.28
N CYS A 697 -21.21 49.64 65.48
CA CYS A 697 -22.01 50.87 65.54
C CYS A 697 -23.50 50.61 65.25
N ARG A 698 -23.81 49.70 64.32
CA ARG A 698 -25.18 49.28 64.01
C ARG A 698 -25.82 48.42 65.11
N TYR A 699 -25.01 47.73 65.91
CA TYR A 699 -25.48 46.96 67.06
C TYR A 699 -25.87 47.85 68.25
N LYS A 700 -25.10 48.91 68.54
CA LYS A 700 -25.42 49.85 69.63
C LYS A 700 -26.71 50.66 69.40
N LYS A 701 -27.07 51.01 68.16
CA LYS A 701 -28.33 51.72 67.83
C LYS A 701 -29.61 50.85 67.93
N ARG A 702 -29.56 49.70 68.61
CA ARG A 702 -30.73 48.81 68.85
C ARG A 702 -31.00 48.51 70.32
N PHE A 703 -30.25 49.11 71.25
CA PHE A 703 -30.43 48.96 72.70
C PHE A 703 -30.30 50.32 73.42
N VAL A 704 -31.03 51.32 72.92
CA VAL A 704 -31.53 52.50 73.63
C VAL A 704 -32.97 52.69 73.16
#